data_AF-A0A540N087-F1
#
_entry.id   AF-A0A540N087-F1
#
_cell.length_a   1.000
_cell.length_b   1.000
_cell.length_c   1.000
_cell.angle_alpha   90.00
_cell.angle_beta   90.00
_cell.angle_gamma   90.00
#
_symmetry.space_group_name_H-M   'P 1'
#
loop_
_entity.id
_entity.type
_entity.pdbx_description
1 polymer ?
#
loop_
_entity_poly.entity_id
_entity_poly.type
_entity_poly.pdbx_seq_one_letter_code
_entity_poly.pdbx_strand_id
1 'polypeptide(L)'
;MSYEDGTPVDGKGIGRKVIDKVKQTYAMELANKEFAYDGEKSLFTVGPLPHNRLEFTVVLDDISSTRRTASPGGGSNRADSEGDRKRVKKQFQSKQLNVLINYATKIPMQAIVNAIRGQDSEHFQEAVRVLDIVLRQNAAKQGCLLVRQSFFHNNPRNFADLGSGVLGCRGFHSSFRATQGGLSLNMDVSTTMIVKPGPVLDFLMLNQNVKTPYQIDWTKAKRMLKNLRITTYSSKMEYKITGLSDRPCKEQRFFLKSKTGQDGDGEEITVSKYFAVYKNLPLRDSADFPCINVGKPKKPSYFPLELCSLVSLQRYTKSLTNLQRASLVEKSRQKPQERMSVLRDALRTSNYDADLMLRSSGVSIGVDFVHVEGRVLPAPKLKVGNGEDFFPRNGRWNFNNKKLVQPVTIDRWAIVNFSARCDTRNLVSNMMKCGNMKGIAIKEPFMVFDESNQHRREPAPIRVDKMFEYIKSKLPGPPQLLLCILPERKNSDIYGPWKRKNLSELGIVTQCIAPTKVNDQYITNVLLKINAKMGGMNSLLSVEHSPSIPLVSKRPTLILGMDVSHGSPGRSDVPSIAALENFTLYRQPGSCCCVMLHWPLISRYRAAVRTQSPKVEMIASLFKPVSDKEDDGIIRELLVDFYATSGSRKPDQIIIFRDGVSESQFNQVLNVELDQIIEACKFLDETWSPKFMLIVAQKNHHTKFFQTHSPDNVPPGTIIDNKVCHPKNNDFYLCSHAGMIGTTRPTHYHVLFDELGFSTDDLQELVHSLSYVYQRSTTAISVVAPICYAHLAAAQISQFIKFDEMSETASSHGGGITVPGAVPVPELPKLHKNVINSMFFC
;
A
#
# COMPACT_ATOMS: atom_id res chain seq x y z
N MET A 1 -26.90 -2.42 18.61
CA MET A 1 -26.72 -3.59 19.49
C MET A 1 -26.14 -3.11 20.80
N SER A 2 -26.81 -3.44 21.90
CA SER A 2 -26.36 -3.15 23.25
C SER A 2 -26.52 -4.39 24.12
N TYR A 3 -25.70 -4.49 25.16
CA TYR A 3 -25.99 -5.41 26.26
C TYR A 3 -27.21 -4.91 27.05
N GLU A 4 -27.82 -5.75 27.88
CA GLU A 4 -28.94 -5.38 28.76
C GLU A 4 -28.65 -4.16 29.65
N ASP A 5 -27.37 -3.91 30.00
CA ASP A 5 -26.93 -2.75 30.77
C ASP A 5 -26.83 -1.45 29.93
N GLY A 6 -27.32 -1.46 28.69
CA GLY A 6 -27.28 -0.32 27.76
C GLY A 6 -25.92 -0.07 27.12
N THR A 7 -24.89 -0.86 27.44
CA THR A 7 -23.54 -0.63 26.88
C THR A 7 -23.42 -1.14 25.43
N PRO A 8 -22.76 -0.39 24.53
CA PRO A 8 -22.60 -0.81 23.14
C PRO A 8 -21.65 -2.01 23.01
N VAL A 9 -21.95 -2.92 22.07
CA VAL A 9 -21.10 -4.09 21.81
C VAL A 9 -19.84 -3.70 21.04
N ASP A 10 -18.71 -3.57 21.74
CA ASP A 10 -17.40 -3.35 21.12
C ASP A 10 -16.75 -4.67 20.69
N GLY A 11 -16.89 -5.01 19.40
CA GLY A 11 -16.19 -6.15 18.80
C GLY A 11 -16.43 -6.31 17.30
N LYS A 12 -15.45 -5.90 16.47
CA LYS A 12 -15.42 -6.19 15.03
C LYS A 12 -15.57 -7.71 14.82
N GLY A 13 -16.72 -8.15 14.29
CA GLY A 13 -17.00 -9.55 13.94
C GLY A 13 -18.08 -10.27 14.77
N ILE A 14 -18.47 -9.75 15.94
CA ILE A 14 -19.55 -10.35 16.75
C ILE A 14 -20.91 -10.11 16.12
N GLY A 15 -21.11 -8.94 15.51
CA GLY A 15 -22.39 -8.52 14.95
C GLY A 15 -22.99 -9.51 13.95
N ARG A 16 -22.17 -10.16 13.10
CA ARG A 16 -22.67 -11.18 12.16
C ARG A 16 -23.25 -12.39 12.89
N LYS A 17 -22.54 -12.92 13.90
CA LYS A 17 -23.02 -14.05 14.71
C LYS A 17 -24.32 -13.71 15.45
N VAL A 18 -24.41 -12.49 15.98
CA VAL A 18 -25.62 -12.00 16.67
C VAL A 18 -26.80 -11.98 15.68
N ILE A 19 -26.62 -11.36 14.52
CA ILE A 19 -27.66 -11.23 13.51
C ILE A 19 -28.06 -12.59 12.93
N ASP A 20 -27.11 -13.51 12.72
CA ASP A 20 -27.42 -14.89 12.30
C ASP A 20 -28.27 -15.60 13.36
N LYS A 21 -28.02 -15.36 14.65
CA LYS A 21 -28.82 -15.90 15.74
C LYS A 21 -30.20 -15.24 15.82
N VAL A 22 -30.33 -13.93 15.57
CA VAL A 22 -31.65 -13.27 15.40
C VAL A 22 -32.44 -14.01 14.33
N LYS A 23 -31.82 -14.26 13.16
CA LYS A 23 -32.48 -14.97 12.06
C LYS A 23 -32.94 -16.36 12.44
N GLN A 24 -32.09 -17.13 13.13
CA GLN A 24 -32.42 -18.49 13.55
C GLN A 24 -33.56 -18.54 14.57
N THR A 25 -33.60 -17.59 15.51
CA THR A 25 -34.59 -17.58 16.59
C THR A 25 -35.91 -16.93 16.17
N TYR A 26 -35.84 -15.84 15.40
CA TYR A 26 -36.98 -14.95 15.09
C TYR A 26 -37.32 -14.90 13.59
N ALA A 27 -37.08 -15.99 12.85
CA ALA A 27 -37.29 -16.06 11.40
C ALA A 27 -38.70 -15.61 10.97
N MET A 28 -39.73 -16.05 11.70
CA MET A 28 -41.14 -15.73 11.39
C MET A 28 -41.44 -14.23 11.58
N GLU A 29 -40.88 -13.59 12.61
CA GLU A 29 -41.05 -12.15 12.86
C GLU A 29 -40.34 -11.30 11.80
N LEU A 30 -39.30 -11.84 11.17
CA LEU A 30 -38.65 -11.26 10.00
C LEU A 30 -39.33 -11.67 8.67
N ALA A 31 -40.52 -12.28 8.71
CA ALA A 31 -41.26 -12.81 7.57
C ALA A 31 -40.44 -13.77 6.69
N ASN A 32 -39.55 -14.55 7.31
CA ASN A 32 -38.62 -15.47 6.66
C ASN A 32 -37.76 -14.82 5.56
N LYS A 33 -37.53 -13.51 5.66
CA LYS A 33 -36.73 -12.78 4.67
C LYS A 33 -35.25 -13.06 4.82
N GLU A 34 -34.59 -13.14 3.68
CA GLU A 34 -33.14 -13.07 3.62
C GLU A 34 -32.66 -11.63 3.82
N PHE A 35 -31.43 -11.50 4.31
CA PHE A 35 -30.81 -10.20 4.51
C PHE A 35 -29.31 -10.24 4.22
N ALA A 36 -28.75 -9.05 3.95
CA ALA A 36 -27.33 -8.81 3.85
C ALA A 36 -26.90 -7.80 4.92
N TYR A 37 -25.84 -8.12 5.66
CA TYR A 37 -25.36 -7.31 6.78
C TYR A 37 -23.91 -6.89 6.59
N ASP A 38 -23.65 -5.58 6.70
CA ASP A 38 -22.32 -5.01 6.46
C ASP A 38 -21.27 -5.43 7.51
N GLY A 39 -21.73 -5.92 8.67
CA GLY A 39 -20.91 -6.34 9.80
C GLY A 39 -20.83 -5.31 10.92
N GLU A 40 -21.44 -4.14 10.75
CA GLU A 40 -21.35 -2.99 11.65
C GLU A 40 -22.73 -2.47 12.09
N LYS A 41 -23.51 -1.87 11.18
CA LYS A 41 -24.78 -1.20 11.52
C LYS A 41 -25.87 -1.33 10.46
N SER A 42 -25.52 -1.63 9.21
CA SER A 42 -26.47 -1.58 8.10
C SER A 42 -26.90 -2.99 7.71
N LEU A 43 -28.22 -3.22 7.70
CA LEU A 43 -28.86 -4.46 7.29
C LEU A 43 -29.81 -4.16 6.13
N PHE A 44 -29.71 -4.95 5.06
CA PHE A 44 -30.49 -4.78 3.84
C PHE A 44 -31.36 -6.01 3.58
N THR A 45 -32.58 -5.79 3.11
CA THR A 45 -33.55 -6.84 2.75
C THR A 45 -34.18 -6.52 1.40
N VAL A 46 -34.68 -7.55 0.71
CA VAL A 46 -35.50 -7.34 -0.49
C VAL A 46 -36.95 -7.12 -0.06
N GLY A 47 -37.44 -5.91 -0.31
CA GLY A 47 -38.75 -5.44 0.15
C GLY A 47 -38.80 -5.15 1.66
N PRO A 48 -39.87 -4.52 2.16
CA PRO A 48 -39.96 -4.06 3.56
C PRO A 48 -40.07 -5.23 4.57
N LEU A 49 -39.51 -5.06 5.77
CA LEU A 49 -39.82 -5.93 6.91
C LEU A 49 -41.24 -5.65 7.42
N PRO A 50 -41.87 -6.57 8.21
CA PRO A 50 -43.24 -6.39 8.68
C PRO A 50 -43.49 -5.10 9.47
N HIS A 51 -42.48 -4.61 10.19
CA HIS A 51 -42.55 -3.39 10.99
C HIS A 51 -41.30 -2.53 10.78
N ASN A 52 -41.45 -1.21 10.94
CA ASN A 52 -40.35 -0.24 10.83
C ASN A 52 -39.39 -0.26 12.03
N ARG A 53 -39.80 -0.84 13.15
CA ARG A 53 -38.99 -0.97 14.36
C ARG A 53 -39.22 -2.37 14.92
N LEU A 54 -38.14 -3.14 15.04
CA LEU A 54 -38.14 -4.49 15.58
C LEU A 54 -37.06 -4.58 16.66
N GLU A 55 -37.41 -5.18 17.80
CA GLU A 55 -36.52 -5.34 18.93
C GLU A 55 -36.45 -6.81 19.31
N PHE A 56 -35.23 -7.35 19.32
CA PHE A 56 -34.98 -8.76 19.60
C PHE A 56 -34.00 -8.88 20.75
N THR A 57 -34.23 -9.86 21.61
CA THR A 57 -33.28 -10.24 22.66
C THR A 57 -32.62 -11.55 22.29
N VAL A 58 -31.32 -11.49 22.00
CA VAL A 58 -30.54 -12.65 21.58
C VAL A 58 -29.63 -13.11 22.68
N VAL A 59 -29.70 -14.41 22.95
CA VAL A 59 -28.79 -15.07 23.88
C VAL A 59 -27.65 -15.70 23.08
N LEU A 60 -26.42 -15.22 23.29
CA LEU A 60 -25.22 -15.86 22.77
C LEU A 60 -24.57 -16.71 23.85
N ASP A 61 -24.51 -18.02 23.61
CA ASP A 61 -23.58 -18.92 24.28
C ASP A 61 -22.18 -18.66 23.69
N ASP A 62 -21.15 -18.60 24.54
CA ASP A 62 -19.74 -18.35 24.18
C ASP A 62 -19.31 -16.91 23.87
N ILE A 63 -19.30 -16.04 24.90
CA ILE A 63 -18.50 -14.80 24.86
C ILE A 63 -17.55 -14.74 26.06
N SER A 64 -16.24 -14.76 25.79
CA SER A 64 -15.23 -14.38 26.79
C SER A 64 -15.47 -12.91 27.19
N SER A 65 -16.01 -12.69 28.39
CA SER A 65 -16.44 -11.34 28.80
C SER A 65 -15.26 -10.37 28.98
N THR A 66 -15.43 -9.13 28.51
CA THR A 66 -14.86 -7.89 29.07
C THR A 66 -15.96 -7.28 29.93
N ARG A 67 -15.71 -6.97 31.20
CA ARG A 67 -16.69 -6.38 32.14
C ARG A 67 -15.89 -5.36 32.96
N ARG A 68 -16.27 -4.09 32.88
CA ARG A 68 -15.72 -2.99 33.68
C ARG A 68 -16.26 -3.12 35.11
N THR A 69 -15.39 -2.92 36.09
CA THR A 69 -15.75 -2.76 37.50
C THR A 69 -16.25 -1.32 37.68
N ALA A 70 -17.51 -1.14 38.06
CA ALA A 70 -17.95 0.09 38.73
C ALA A 70 -17.23 0.17 40.09
N SER A 71 -16.68 1.33 40.41
CA SER A 71 -16.15 1.61 41.75
C SER A 71 -17.30 1.85 42.73
N PRO A 72 -17.17 1.44 44.00
CA PRO A 72 -18.22 1.58 45.00
C PRO A 72 -18.23 3.01 45.57
N GLY A 73 -19.38 3.68 45.48
CA GLY A 73 -19.71 4.84 46.32
C GLY A 73 -20.51 4.37 47.52
N GLY A 74 -20.06 4.72 48.73
CA GLY A 74 -20.63 4.26 49.99
C GLY A 74 -21.97 4.91 50.35
N GLY A 75 -22.71 4.24 51.24
CA GLY A 75 -23.90 4.76 51.90
C GLY A 75 -24.63 3.65 52.66
N SER A 76 -24.68 3.78 53.99
CA SER A 76 -25.15 2.84 55.01
C SER A 76 -26.67 2.56 55.04
N ASN A 77 -27.09 1.32 55.36
CA ASN A 77 -27.82 0.92 56.59
C ASN A 77 -28.73 -0.33 56.43
N ARG A 78 -28.53 -1.25 57.40
CA ARG A 78 -29.49 -2.09 58.17
C ARG A 78 -30.46 -3.10 57.50
N ALA A 79 -30.26 -4.35 57.95
CA ALA A 79 -31.21 -5.25 58.63
C ALA A 79 -32.02 -6.32 57.85
N ASP A 80 -31.96 -7.52 58.44
CA ASP A 80 -32.93 -8.62 58.54
C ASP A 80 -32.98 -9.78 57.51
N SER A 81 -32.44 -10.91 58.00
CA SER A 81 -33.02 -12.27 58.17
C SER A 81 -33.68 -13.07 57.03
N GLU A 82 -33.15 -14.30 56.93
CA GLU A 82 -33.81 -15.62 56.75
C GLU A 82 -34.65 -15.92 55.50
N GLY A 83 -34.37 -17.06 54.86
CA GLY A 83 -35.29 -17.66 53.89
C GLY A 83 -34.68 -18.64 52.89
N ASP A 84 -34.45 -19.86 53.36
CA ASP A 84 -33.95 -21.05 52.66
C ASP A 84 -34.75 -21.43 51.37
N ARG A 85 -34.05 -21.80 50.26
CA ARG A 85 -34.39 -22.94 49.35
C ARG A 85 -33.50 -23.06 48.09
N LYS A 86 -32.51 -23.96 48.22
CA LYS A 86 -32.00 -25.00 47.28
C LYS A 86 -32.19 -24.91 45.75
N ARG A 87 -31.03 -25.06 45.08
CA ARG A 87 -30.70 -25.60 43.71
C ARG A 87 -31.12 -24.69 42.53
N VAL A 88 -30.24 -24.38 41.57
CA VAL A 88 -29.85 -25.27 40.45
C VAL A 88 -28.75 -24.63 39.58
N LYS A 89 -27.80 -25.46 39.09
CA LYS A 89 -26.84 -25.32 37.96
C LYS A 89 -25.93 -24.08 37.86
N LYS A 90 -24.62 -24.36 37.70
CA LYS A 90 -23.63 -23.46 37.07
C LYS A 90 -24.20 -22.87 35.78
N GLN A 91 -24.57 -21.59 35.80
CA GLN A 91 -24.94 -20.88 34.59
C GLN A 91 -23.68 -20.59 33.78
N PHE A 92 -23.59 -21.23 32.62
CA PHE A 92 -23.05 -20.59 31.43
C PHE A 92 -23.63 -19.17 31.40
N GLN A 93 -22.83 -18.13 31.59
CA GLN A 93 -23.34 -16.76 31.50
C GLN A 93 -23.54 -16.42 30.02
N SER A 94 -24.64 -16.93 29.50
CA SER A 94 -25.22 -16.56 28.23
C SER A 94 -25.52 -15.06 28.30
N LYS A 95 -24.82 -14.24 27.51
CA LYS A 95 -25.08 -12.80 27.52
C LYS A 95 -26.29 -12.53 26.64
N GLN A 96 -27.30 -11.91 27.22
CA GLN A 96 -28.43 -11.36 26.48
C GLN A 96 -28.00 -10.06 25.81
N LEU A 97 -28.36 -9.92 24.53
CA LEU A 97 -28.03 -8.81 23.67
C LEU A 97 -29.32 -8.27 23.07
N ASN A 98 -29.55 -6.98 23.24
CA ASN A 98 -30.68 -6.31 22.62
C ASN A 98 -30.28 -5.82 21.22
N VAL A 99 -31.02 -6.29 20.23
CA VAL A 99 -30.85 -5.98 18.82
C VAL A 99 -32.06 -5.18 18.36
N LEU A 100 -31.85 -3.89 18.16
CA LEU A 100 -32.83 -3.00 17.56
C LEU A 100 -32.58 -2.88 16.06
N ILE A 101 -33.58 -3.19 15.25
CA ILE A 101 -33.60 -3.00 13.80
C ILE A 101 -34.62 -1.90 13.50
N ASN A 102 -34.13 -0.77 12.99
CA ASN A 102 -34.97 0.36 12.59
C ASN A 102 -34.86 0.56 11.07
N TYR A 103 -36.00 0.79 10.42
CA TYR A 103 -36.07 1.22 9.03
C TYR A 103 -35.38 2.59 8.88
N ALA A 104 -34.42 2.66 7.96
CA ALA A 104 -33.69 3.89 7.67
C ALA A 104 -34.17 4.52 6.37
N THR A 105 -34.03 3.81 5.25
CA THR A 105 -34.37 4.33 3.92
C THR A 105 -34.59 3.20 2.92
N LYS A 106 -35.23 3.52 1.79
CA LYS A 106 -35.40 2.63 0.63
C LYS A 106 -34.40 3.02 -0.45
N ILE A 107 -33.56 2.08 -0.86
CA ILE A 107 -32.57 2.30 -1.91
C ILE A 107 -33.17 1.86 -3.25
N PRO A 108 -33.38 2.78 -4.21
CA PRO A 108 -33.97 2.45 -5.49
C PRO A 108 -32.95 1.74 -6.41
N MET A 109 -33.15 0.45 -6.68
CA MET A 109 -32.31 -0.30 -7.63
C MET A 109 -32.41 0.24 -9.07
N GLN A 110 -33.47 1.00 -9.39
CA GLN A 110 -33.60 1.75 -10.64
C GLN A 110 -32.43 2.72 -10.86
N ALA A 111 -31.78 3.21 -9.79
CA ALA A 111 -30.60 4.05 -9.89
C ALA A 111 -29.44 3.36 -10.64
N ILE A 112 -29.33 2.03 -10.57
CA ILE A 112 -28.34 1.25 -11.34
C ILE A 112 -28.66 1.30 -12.83
N VAL A 113 -29.92 1.10 -13.19
CA VAL A 113 -30.38 1.16 -14.59
C VAL A 113 -30.18 2.57 -15.16
N ASN A 114 -30.46 3.60 -14.36
CA ASN A 114 -30.26 4.99 -14.74
C ASN A 114 -28.77 5.31 -14.94
N ALA A 115 -27.90 4.86 -14.04
CA ALA A 115 -26.45 5.04 -14.16
C ALA A 115 -25.88 4.34 -15.42
N ILE A 116 -26.36 3.14 -15.75
CA ILE A 116 -26.00 2.44 -17.00
C ILE A 116 -26.40 3.27 -18.23
N ARG A 117 -27.49 4.05 -18.15
CA ARG A 117 -27.93 4.99 -19.19
C ARG A 117 -27.21 6.35 -19.13
N GLY A 118 -26.19 6.50 -18.28
CA GLY A 118 -25.43 7.75 -18.11
C GLY A 118 -26.09 8.79 -17.20
N GLN A 119 -27.16 8.42 -16.48
CA GLN A 119 -27.82 9.27 -15.49
C GLN A 119 -27.35 8.90 -14.08
N ASP A 120 -26.17 9.40 -13.70
CA ASP A 120 -25.63 9.16 -12.37
C ASP A 120 -26.40 9.95 -11.30
N SER A 121 -26.62 9.29 -10.17
CA SER A 121 -27.22 9.88 -8.96
C SER A 121 -26.45 9.39 -7.73
N GLU A 122 -26.52 10.11 -6.61
CA GLU A 122 -25.90 9.65 -5.36
C GLU A 122 -26.43 8.26 -4.93
N HIS A 123 -27.69 7.97 -5.23
CA HIS A 123 -28.34 6.68 -4.98
C HIS A 123 -27.70 5.50 -5.75
N PHE A 124 -26.97 5.75 -6.84
CA PHE A 124 -26.28 4.69 -7.58
C PHE A 124 -25.17 4.04 -6.74
N GLN A 125 -24.33 4.85 -6.09
CA GLN A 125 -23.22 4.35 -5.26
C GLN A 125 -23.75 3.54 -4.08
N GLU A 126 -24.86 3.96 -3.48
CA GLU A 126 -25.55 3.21 -2.43
C GLU A 126 -26.08 1.87 -2.94
N ALA A 127 -26.74 1.85 -4.10
CA ALA A 127 -27.30 0.64 -4.70
C ALA A 127 -26.21 -0.40 -5.05
N VAL A 128 -25.09 0.03 -5.65
CA VAL A 128 -23.93 -0.85 -5.92
C VAL A 128 -23.32 -1.36 -4.61
N ARG A 129 -23.19 -0.48 -3.60
CA ARG A 129 -22.69 -0.87 -2.27
C ARG A 129 -23.55 -1.96 -1.63
N VAL A 130 -24.87 -1.93 -1.81
CA VAL A 130 -25.76 -3.00 -1.32
C VAL A 130 -25.42 -4.34 -1.98
N LEU A 131 -25.28 -4.37 -3.30
CA LEU A 131 -24.92 -5.61 -4.02
C LEU A 131 -23.54 -6.15 -3.59
N ASP A 132 -22.57 -5.27 -3.41
CA ASP A 132 -21.25 -5.61 -2.87
C ASP A 132 -21.32 -6.18 -1.43
N ILE A 133 -22.24 -5.69 -0.60
CA ILE A 133 -22.47 -6.22 0.75
C ILE A 133 -23.11 -7.62 0.68
N VAL A 134 -23.96 -7.89 -0.30
CA VAL A 134 -24.52 -9.23 -0.54
C VAL A 134 -23.39 -10.22 -0.87
N LEU A 135 -22.48 -9.88 -1.80
CA LEU A 135 -21.31 -10.72 -2.11
C LEU A 135 -20.47 -11.02 -0.87
N ARG A 136 -20.23 -9.99 -0.05
CA ARG A 136 -19.47 -10.10 1.19
C ARG A 136 -20.17 -10.96 2.23
N GLN A 137 -21.50 -10.90 2.33
CA GLN A 137 -22.27 -11.75 3.22
C GLN A 137 -22.24 -13.22 2.77
N ASN A 138 -22.34 -13.49 1.46
CA ASN A 138 -22.18 -14.84 0.92
C ASN A 138 -20.80 -15.43 1.30
N ALA A 139 -19.72 -14.69 1.07
CA ALA A 139 -18.37 -15.12 1.45
C ALA A 139 -18.22 -15.32 2.98
N ALA A 140 -18.88 -14.49 3.79
CA ALA A 140 -18.87 -14.64 5.25
C ALA A 140 -19.52 -15.97 5.68
N LYS A 141 -20.67 -16.34 5.08
CA LYS A 141 -21.38 -17.59 5.34
C LYS A 141 -20.52 -18.82 4.99
N GLN A 142 -19.64 -18.70 3.99
CA GLN A 142 -18.68 -19.74 3.60
C GLN A 142 -17.43 -19.83 4.49
N GLY A 143 -17.34 -19.01 5.55
CA GLY A 143 -16.20 -19.03 6.47
C GLY A 143 -14.92 -18.39 5.92
N CYS A 144 -15.02 -17.55 4.88
CA CYS A 144 -13.88 -16.84 4.31
C CYS A 144 -13.36 -15.76 5.26
N LEU A 145 -12.04 -15.51 5.20
CA LEU A 145 -11.46 -14.28 5.73
C LEU A 145 -11.81 -13.13 4.79
N LEU A 146 -12.43 -12.09 5.34
CA LEU A 146 -12.86 -10.90 4.60
C LEU A 146 -11.84 -9.77 4.82
N VAL A 147 -11.24 -9.27 3.74
CA VAL A 147 -10.37 -8.08 3.76
C VAL A 147 -10.88 -7.11 2.72
N ARG A 148 -11.62 -6.08 3.17
CA ARG A 148 -12.36 -5.16 2.27
C ARG A 148 -13.31 -5.97 1.37
N GLN A 149 -13.17 -5.87 0.05
CA GLN A 149 -13.91 -6.65 -0.95
C GLN A 149 -13.12 -7.86 -1.49
N SER A 150 -12.08 -8.29 -0.77
CA SER A 150 -11.37 -9.53 -1.06
C SER A 150 -11.73 -10.63 -0.07
N PHE A 151 -11.95 -11.84 -0.59
CA PHE A 151 -12.41 -13.02 0.14
C PHE A 151 -11.37 -14.15 0.04
N PHE A 152 -11.00 -14.74 1.18
CA PHE A 152 -9.94 -15.73 1.27
C PHE A 152 -10.44 -17.02 1.95
N HIS A 153 -10.48 -18.12 1.19
CA HIS A 153 -10.94 -19.42 1.67
C HIS A 153 -9.88 -20.16 2.48
N ASN A 154 -10.32 -20.94 3.48
CA ASN A 154 -9.45 -21.80 4.28
C ASN A 154 -9.13 -23.11 3.54
N ASN A 155 -8.52 -23.02 2.36
CA ASN A 155 -8.11 -24.19 1.58
C ASN A 155 -6.57 -24.26 1.53
N PRO A 156 -5.94 -25.34 2.02
CA PRO A 156 -4.50 -25.52 1.95
C PRO A 156 -3.90 -25.38 0.54
N ARG A 157 -4.67 -25.68 -0.51
CA ARG A 157 -4.24 -25.48 -1.91
C ARG A 157 -4.00 -24.01 -2.28
N ASN A 158 -4.62 -23.09 -1.56
CA ASN A 158 -4.48 -21.65 -1.75
C ASN A 158 -3.34 -21.04 -0.92
N PHE A 159 -2.61 -21.86 -0.13
CA PHE A 159 -1.55 -21.38 0.75
C PHE A 159 -0.17 -21.57 0.12
N ALA A 160 0.66 -20.54 0.24
CA ALA A 160 2.04 -20.52 -0.23
C ALA A 160 2.97 -20.19 0.94
N ASP A 161 3.87 -21.11 1.32
CA ASP A 161 4.80 -20.86 2.43
C ASP A 161 5.81 -19.76 2.07
N LEU A 162 5.88 -18.69 2.86
CA LEU A 162 6.82 -17.58 2.65
C LEU A 162 8.05 -17.69 3.55
N GLY A 163 8.06 -18.64 4.49
CA GLY A 163 9.07 -18.78 5.52
C GLY A 163 8.75 -17.99 6.81
N SER A 164 9.46 -18.32 7.88
CA SER A 164 9.33 -17.72 9.21
C SER A 164 7.91 -17.74 9.79
N GLY A 165 7.16 -18.82 9.52
CA GLY A 165 5.79 -19.01 10.04
C GLY A 165 4.72 -18.15 9.34
N VAL A 166 5.02 -17.57 8.17
CA VAL A 166 4.08 -16.74 7.41
C VAL A 166 3.68 -17.46 6.11
N LEU A 167 2.39 -17.49 5.81
CA LEU A 167 1.85 -18.03 4.57
C LEU A 167 1.22 -16.91 3.73
N GLY A 168 1.36 -16.98 2.41
CA GLY A 168 0.53 -16.25 1.46
C GLY A 168 -0.76 -17.03 1.23
N CYS A 169 -1.91 -16.39 1.44
CA CYS A 169 -3.23 -16.95 1.19
C CYS A 169 -3.82 -16.31 -0.06
N ARG A 170 -4.04 -17.12 -1.09
CA ARG A 170 -4.74 -16.71 -2.31
C ARG A 170 -6.25 -16.62 -2.04
N GLY A 171 -6.88 -15.61 -2.63
CA GLY A 171 -8.30 -15.34 -2.59
C GLY A 171 -8.69 -14.54 -3.81
N PHE A 172 -9.87 -13.92 -3.78
CA PHE A 172 -10.38 -13.15 -4.90
C PHE A 172 -11.05 -11.86 -4.42
N HIS A 173 -10.86 -10.80 -5.19
CA HIS A 173 -11.62 -9.57 -5.14
C HIS A 173 -12.90 -9.74 -5.95
N SER A 174 -14.01 -9.18 -5.48
CA SER A 174 -15.25 -9.10 -6.25
C SER A 174 -15.98 -7.81 -5.95
N SER A 175 -16.37 -7.07 -6.98
CA SER A 175 -17.14 -5.83 -6.85
C SER A 175 -17.97 -5.57 -8.10
N PHE A 176 -19.17 -5.05 -7.94
CA PHE A 176 -20.00 -4.61 -9.06
C PHE A 176 -19.55 -3.24 -9.59
N ARG A 177 -19.65 -3.03 -10.89
CA ARG A 177 -19.37 -1.76 -11.58
C ARG A 177 -20.41 -1.52 -12.68
N ALA A 178 -20.92 -0.30 -12.79
CA ALA A 178 -21.66 0.10 -13.99
C ALA A 178 -20.68 0.44 -15.10
N THR A 179 -20.95 -0.10 -16.28
CA THR A 179 -20.11 0.03 -17.46
C THR A 179 -21.00 0.28 -18.67
N GLN A 180 -20.44 0.74 -19.79
CA GLN A 180 -21.17 0.90 -21.05
C GLN A 180 -21.89 -0.39 -21.51
N GLY A 181 -21.35 -1.56 -21.15
CA GLY A 181 -21.92 -2.87 -21.41
C GLY A 181 -22.94 -3.36 -20.37
N GLY A 182 -23.33 -2.52 -19.41
CA GLY A 182 -24.25 -2.84 -18.33
C GLY A 182 -23.58 -3.00 -16.96
N LEU A 183 -24.25 -3.71 -16.05
CA LEU A 183 -23.72 -4.01 -14.72
C LEU A 183 -22.74 -5.19 -14.79
N SER A 184 -21.47 -4.93 -14.51
CA SER A 184 -20.39 -5.92 -14.59
C SER A 184 -19.90 -6.33 -13.20
N LEU A 185 -19.73 -7.63 -12.97
CA LEU A 185 -19.04 -8.15 -11.78
C LEU A 185 -17.53 -8.23 -12.06
N ASN A 186 -16.75 -7.33 -11.46
CA ASN A 186 -15.30 -7.32 -11.60
C ASN A 186 -14.66 -8.27 -10.56
N MET A 187 -14.13 -9.40 -11.03
CA MET A 187 -13.41 -10.37 -10.21
C MET A 187 -11.92 -10.43 -10.55
N ASP A 188 -11.06 -10.47 -9.52
CA ASP A 188 -9.61 -10.58 -9.71
C ASP A 188 -8.94 -11.40 -8.60
N VAL A 189 -7.82 -12.07 -8.88
CA VAL A 189 -7.09 -12.83 -7.86
C VAL A 189 -6.33 -11.88 -6.93
N SER A 190 -6.49 -12.09 -5.62
CA SER A 190 -5.83 -11.33 -4.56
C SER A 190 -5.02 -12.26 -3.65
N THR A 191 -3.94 -11.77 -3.05
CA THR A 191 -3.16 -12.54 -2.08
C THR A 191 -2.99 -11.71 -0.81
N THR A 192 -3.32 -12.30 0.33
CA THR A 192 -3.08 -11.71 1.65
C THR A 192 -2.09 -12.56 2.44
N MET A 193 -1.49 -12.01 3.49
CA MET A 193 -0.59 -12.76 4.36
C MET A 193 -1.37 -13.27 5.57
N ILE A 194 -1.18 -14.54 5.92
CA ILE A 194 -1.73 -15.16 7.11
C ILE A 194 -0.63 -15.79 7.95
N VAL A 195 -0.88 -15.90 9.25
CA VAL A 195 -0.06 -16.68 10.19
C VAL A 195 -0.25 -18.16 9.87
N LYS A 196 0.85 -18.94 9.87
CA LYS A 196 0.78 -20.39 9.71
C LYS A 196 -0.03 -21.01 10.86
N PRO A 197 -1.16 -21.68 10.60
CA PRO A 197 -1.91 -22.37 11.64
C PRO A 197 -1.14 -23.59 12.16
N GLY A 198 -1.47 -24.03 13.38
CA GLY A 198 -0.82 -25.16 14.03
C GLY A 198 -0.26 -24.83 15.41
N PRO A 199 0.58 -25.69 16.01
CA PRO A 199 1.12 -25.50 17.36
C PRO A 199 1.82 -24.15 17.52
N VAL A 200 1.55 -23.46 18.64
CA VAL A 200 2.13 -22.13 18.91
C VAL A 200 3.65 -22.20 18.98
N LEU A 201 4.19 -23.28 19.56
CA LEU A 201 5.64 -23.45 19.76
C LEU A 201 6.38 -23.56 18.41
N ASP A 202 5.88 -24.39 17.50
CA ASP A 202 6.42 -24.55 16.15
C ASP A 202 6.44 -23.23 15.38
N PHE A 203 5.35 -22.45 15.48
CA PHE A 203 5.28 -21.13 14.87
C PHE A 203 6.35 -20.18 15.42
N LEU A 204 6.55 -20.14 16.75
CA LEU A 204 7.58 -19.30 17.37
C LEU A 204 8.98 -19.72 16.95
N MET A 205 9.25 -21.03 16.91
CA MET A 205 10.54 -21.58 16.47
C MET A 205 10.85 -21.20 15.02
N LEU A 206 9.89 -21.40 14.12
CA LEU A 206 10.00 -20.99 12.72
C LEU A 206 10.18 -19.47 12.59
N ASN A 207 9.41 -18.69 13.33
CA ASN A 207 9.42 -17.24 13.22
C ASN A 207 10.74 -16.61 13.66
N GLN A 208 11.36 -17.16 14.71
CA GLN A 208 12.64 -16.69 15.25
C GLN A 208 13.86 -17.43 14.68
N ASN A 209 13.63 -18.44 13.82
CA ASN A 209 14.66 -19.27 13.22
C ASN A 209 15.55 -19.98 14.27
N VAL A 210 14.92 -20.54 15.31
CA VAL A 210 15.59 -21.29 16.38
C VAL A 210 15.30 -22.79 16.27
N LYS A 211 16.26 -23.63 16.67
CA LYS A 211 16.15 -25.09 16.56
C LYS A 211 15.50 -25.73 17.78
N THR A 212 15.60 -25.10 18.95
CA THR A 212 15.04 -25.61 20.20
C THR A 212 14.16 -24.55 20.88
N PRO A 213 13.09 -24.95 21.60
CA PRO A 213 12.22 -24.03 22.33
C PRO A 213 12.93 -23.14 23.37
N TYR A 214 14.02 -23.63 23.96
CA TYR A 214 14.80 -22.91 24.97
C TYR A 214 15.55 -21.68 24.44
N GLN A 215 15.73 -21.57 23.12
CA GLN A 215 16.38 -20.44 22.47
C GLN A 215 15.41 -19.31 22.08
N ILE A 216 14.11 -19.48 22.37
CA ILE A 216 13.08 -18.49 22.03
C ILE A 216 13.29 -17.21 22.83
N ASP A 217 13.39 -16.08 22.14
CA ASP A 217 13.31 -14.75 22.74
C ASP A 217 11.85 -14.45 23.08
N TRP A 218 11.52 -14.55 24.38
CA TRP A 218 10.17 -14.35 24.89
C TRP A 218 9.67 -12.91 24.74
N THR A 219 10.56 -11.92 24.68
CA THR A 219 10.21 -10.51 24.45
C THR A 219 9.73 -10.31 23.01
N LYS A 220 10.38 -10.98 22.03
CA LYS A 220 9.90 -11.03 20.65
C LYS A 220 8.62 -11.87 20.52
N ALA A 221 8.53 -13.01 21.22
CA ALA A 221 7.34 -13.86 21.21
C ALA A 221 6.09 -13.15 21.75
N LYS A 222 6.19 -12.45 22.88
CA LYS A 222 5.10 -11.64 23.49
C LYS A 222 4.55 -10.62 22.49
N ARG A 223 5.44 -9.94 21.75
CA ARG A 223 5.08 -9.00 20.68
C ARG A 223 4.52 -9.66 19.42
N MET A 224 4.84 -10.92 19.15
CA MET A 224 4.33 -11.66 18.00
C MET A 224 2.94 -12.25 18.22
N LEU A 225 2.71 -12.81 19.40
CA LEU A 225 1.47 -13.50 19.73
C LEU A 225 0.33 -12.56 20.13
N LYS A 226 0.62 -11.33 20.56
CA LYS A 226 -0.38 -10.35 20.98
C LYS A 226 -1.47 -10.18 19.92
N ASN A 227 -2.73 -10.29 20.34
CA ASN A 227 -3.95 -10.22 19.51
C ASN A 227 -4.20 -11.39 18.55
N LEU A 228 -3.31 -12.39 18.46
CA LEU A 228 -3.63 -13.63 17.75
C LEU A 228 -4.65 -14.45 18.52
N ARG A 229 -5.33 -15.34 17.82
CA ARG A 229 -6.32 -16.28 18.33
C ARG A 229 -5.73 -17.68 18.37
N ILE A 230 -6.03 -18.40 19.43
CA ILE A 230 -5.64 -19.79 19.63
C ILE A 230 -6.86 -20.63 19.96
N THR A 231 -6.80 -21.91 19.62
CA THR A 231 -7.65 -22.95 20.18
C THR A 231 -6.85 -23.77 21.16
N THR A 232 -7.48 -24.16 22.26
CA THR A 232 -6.89 -25.06 23.25
C THR A 232 -7.29 -26.49 22.96
N TYR A 233 -6.40 -27.43 23.28
CA TYR A 233 -6.62 -28.86 23.04
C TYR A 233 -7.91 -29.39 23.71
N SER A 234 -8.25 -28.87 24.89
CA SER A 234 -9.31 -29.42 25.74
C SER A 234 -10.72 -28.88 25.45
N SER A 235 -10.87 -27.62 25.02
CA SER A 235 -12.19 -27.02 24.81
C SER A 235 -12.53 -26.73 23.35
N LYS A 236 -11.56 -26.83 22.42
CA LYS A 236 -11.66 -26.37 21.02
C LYS A 236 -12.18 -24.93 20.88
N MET A 237 -12.27 -24.17 21.97
CA MET A 237 -12.75 -22.79 21.98
C MET A 237 -11.64 -21.86 21.50
N GLU A 238 -12.03 -20.83 20.76
CA GLU A 238 -11.11 -19.78 20.33
C GLU A 238 -10.92 -18.72 21.43
N TYR A 239 -9.67 -18.45 21.79
CA TYR A 239 -9.29 -17.39 22.72
C TYR A 239 -8.36 -16.40 22.05
N LYS A 240 -8.57 -15.10 22.30
CA LYS A 240 -7.66 -14.04 21.89
C LYS A 240 -6.54 -13.88 22.92
N ILE A 241 -5.29 -13.94 22.47
CA ILE A 241 -4.10 -13.74 23.29
C ILE A 241 -3.99 -12.28 23.69
N THR A 242 -3.92 -12.02 25.00
CA THR A 242 -3.66 -10.70 25.57
C THR A 242 -2.18 -10.48 25.89
N GLY A 243 -1.45 -11.56 26.20
CA GLY A 243 -0.02 -11.50 26.46
C GLY A 243 0.57 -12.85 26.84
N LEU A 244 1.78 -12.83 27.39
CA LEU A 244 2.45 -13.97 28.02
C LEU A 244 2.66 -13.64 29.50
N SER A 245 2.65 -14.65 30.37
CA SER A 245 3.00 -14.50 31.78
C SER A 245 4.47 -14.12 31.96
N ASP A 246 4.78 -13.45 33.08
CA ASP A 246 6.17 -13.08 33.38
C ASP A 246 6.93 -14.23 34.09
N ARG A 247 6.20 -15.20 34.66
CA ARG A 247 6.74 -16.42 35.28
C ARG A 247 6.46 -17.66 34.44
N PRO A 248 7.30 -18.71 34.50
CA PRO A 248 7.08 -19.98 33.80
C PRO A 248 5.91 -20.78 34.38
N CYS A 249 5.35 -21.74 33.64
CA CYS A 249 4.15 -22.46 34.05
C CYS A 249 4.32 -23.31 35.33
N LYS A 250 5.54 -23.69 35.71
CA LYS A 250 5.86 -24.31 37.00
C LYS A 250 5.72 -23.36 38.21
N GLU A 251 5.92 -22.07 38.00
CA GLU A 251 5.87 -21.03 39.05
C GLU A 251 4.63 -20.15 38.96
N GLN A 252 4.00 -20.06 37.79
CA GLN A 252 2.81 -19.26 37.58
C GLN A 252 1.64 -19.87 38.35
N ARG A 253 1.11 -19.12 39.30
CA ARG A 253 -0.02 -19.51 40.15
C ARG A 253 -1.30 -18.84 39.70
N PHE A 254 -2.42 -19.49 40.01
CA PHE A 254 -3.75 -18.90 39.95
C PHE A 254 -4.63 -19.50 41.05
N PHE A 255 -5.68 -18.76 41.43
CA PHE A 255 -6.60 -19.20 42.47
C PHE A 255 -7.65 -20.16 41.89
N LEU A 256 -7.64 -21.41 42.35
CA LEU A 256 -8.61 -22.44 41.98
C LEU A 256 -9.74 -22.47 43.03
N LYS A 257 -10.95 -22.05 42.64
CA LYS A 257 -12.13 -22.16 43.52
C LYS A 257 -12.50 -23.64 43.74
N SER A 258 -12.74 -24.03 44.98
CA SER A 258 -13.22 -25.38 45.32
C SER A 258 -14.61 -25.66 44.73
N LYS A 259 -14.94 -26.95 44.54
CA LYS A 259 -16.28 -27.38 44.10
C LYS A 259 -17.36 -27.17 45.17
N THR A 260 -16.96 -26.94 46.42
CA THR A 260 -17.82 -26.57 47.55
C THR A 260 -17.96 -25.05 47.59
N GLY A 261 -19.11 -24.53 47.14
CA GLY A 261 -19.34 -23.10 46.90
C GLY A 261 -19.49 -22.23 48.16
N GLN A 262 -18.45 -22.11 48.98
CA GLN A 262 -18.31 -21.01 49.93
C GLN A 262 -17.34 -19.97 49.35
N ASP A 263 -17.73 -18.69 49.39
CA ASP A 263 -16.91 -17.60 48.87
C ASP A 263 -15.63 -17.46 49.69
N GLY A 264 -14.48 -17.74 49.05
CA GLY A 264 -13.15 -17.63 49.66
C GLY A 264 -12.41 -18.95 49.79
N ASP A 265 -13.08 -20.10 49.64
CA ASP A 265 -12.45 -21.40 49.81
C ASP A 265 -11.88 -21.93 48.48
N GLY A 266 -10.57 -21.82 48.33
CA GLY A 266 -9.84 -22.20 47.12
C GLY A 266 -8.35 -22.28 47.38
N GLU A 267 -7.67 -23.10 46.59
CA GLU A 267 -6.22 -23.28 46.70
C GLU A 267 -5.49 -22.46 45.63
N GLU A 268 -4.36 -21.86 45.99
CA GLU A 268 -3.40 -21.42 44.99
C GLU A 268 -2.68 -22.64 44.41
N ILE A 269 -2.86 -22.86 43.11
CA ILE A 269 -2.21 -23.93 42.39
C ILE A 269 -1.40 -23.37 41.23
N THR A 270 -0.29 -24.03 40.90
CA THR A 270 0.51 -23.69 39.72
C THR A 270 -0.19 -24.20 38.46
N VAL A 271 0.01 -23.51 37.34
CA VAL A 271 -0.55 -23.92 36.04
C VAL A 271 -0.11 -25.34 35.69
N SER A 272 1.17 -25.66 35.87
CA SER A 272 1.69 -27.01 35.60
C SER A 272 1.00 -28.10 36.45
N LYS A 273 0.87 -27.90 37.78
CA LYS A 273 0.21 -28.86 38.67
C LYS A 273 -1.27 -29.01 38.35
N TYR A 274 -1.95 -27.93 37.99
CA TYR A 274 -3.36 -27.98 37.57
C TYR A 274 -3.56 -28.85 36.33
N PHE A 275 -2.78 -28.65 35.27
CA PHE A 275 -2.93 -29.44 34.05
C PHE A 275 -2.52 -30.91 34.26
N ALA A 276 -1.48 -31.18 35.06
CA ALA A 276 -1.06 -32.54 35.38
C ALA A 276 -2.13 -33.30 36.21
N VAL A 277 -2.61 -32.72 37.31
CA VAL A 277 -3.47 -33.42 38.29
C VAL A 277 -4.95 -33.34 37.93
N TYR A 278 -5.44 -32.17 37.52
CA TYR A 278 -6.88 -31.96 37.29
C TYR A 278 -7.32 -32.16 35.85
N LYS A 279 -6.38 -32.07 34.89
CA LYS A 279 -6.65 -32.30 33.46
C LYS A 279 -6.02 -33.57 32.91
N ASN A 280 -5.23 -34.31 33.70
CA ASN A 280 -4.48 -35.50 33.28
C ASN A 280 -3.61 -35.24 32.03
N LEU A 281 -3.02 -34.04 31.95
CA LEU A 281 -2.17 -33.59 30.85
C LEU A 281 -0.83 -33.09 31.44
N PRO A 282 0.13 -34.00 31.74
CA PRO A 282 1.44 -33.60 32.18
C PRO A 282 2.16 -32.82 31.07
N LEU A 283 2.67 -31.64 31.41
CA LEU A 283 3.43 -30.80 30.49
C LEU A 283 4.83 -31.40 30.32
N ARG A 284 5.35 -31.37 29.08
CA ARG A 284 6.73 -31.78 28.80
C ARG A 284 7.64 -30.57 28.96
N ASP A 285 7.93 -29.89 27.86
CA ASP A 285 8.86 -28.77 27.83
C ASP A 285 8.21 -27.46 28.29
N SER A 286 6.88 -27.33 28.17
CA SER A 286 6.16 -26.10 28.52
C SER A 286 6.12 -25.77 30.02
N ALA A 287 6.58 -26.67 30.90
CA ALA A 287 6.67 -26.39 32.32
C ALA A 287 7.65 -25.24 32.63
N ASP A 288 8.73 -25.15 31.87
CA ASP A 288 9.79 -24.13 32.02
C ASP A 288 9.53 -22.86 31.19
N PHE A 289 8.44 -22.82 30.41
CA PHE A 289 8.10 -21.68 29.54
C PHE A 289 7.00 -20.81 30.14
N PRO A 290 6.90 -19.52 29.74
CA PRO A 290 5.77 -18.68 30.07
C PRO A 290 4.44 -19.31 29.64
N CYS A 291 3.33 -18.93 30.25
CA CYS A 291 2.00 -19.33 29.83
C CYS A 291 1.38 -18.25 28.93
N ILE A 292 0.47 -18.66 28.04
CA ILE A 292 -0.34 -17.75 27.23
C ILE A 292 -1.44 -17.15 28.11
N ASN A 293 -1.51 -15.83 28.16
CA ASN A 293 -2.57 -15.10 28.86
C ASN A 293 -3.73 -14.83 27.90
N VAL A 294 -4.93 -15.22 28.30
CA VAL A 294 -6.17 -14.89 27.60
C VAL A 294 -7.21 -14.31 28.57
N GLY A 295 -8.26 -13.69 28.05
CA GLY A 295 -9.29 -13.05 28.88
C GLY A 295 -8.88 -11.64 29.34
N LYS A 296 -9.48 -11.14 30.43
CA LYS A 296 -9.27 -9.76 30.88
C LYS A 296 -7.93 -9.61 31.61
N PRO A 297 -7.24 -8.47 31.48
CA PRO A 297 -5.99 -8.21 32.21
C PRO A 297 -6.11 -8.37 33.73
N LYS A 298 -7.27 -7.99 34.31
CA LYS A 298 -7.53 -8.10 35.76
C LYS A 298 -7.87 -9.53 36.23
N LYS A 299 -8.23 -10.45 35.31
CA LYS A 299 -8.56 -11.85 35.62
C LYS A 299 -8.15 -12.73 34.43
N PRO A 300 -6.83 -12.92 34.23
CA PRO A 300 -6.33 -13.70 33.10
C PRO A 300 -6.61 -15.19 33.31
N SER A 301 -6.77 -15.91 32.20
CA SER A 301 -6.69 -17.37 32.17
C SER A 301 -5.37 -17.75 31.51
N TYR A 302 -4.67 -18.73 32.10
CA TYR A 302 -3.33 -19.15 31.68
C TYR A 302 -3.38 -20.49 30.98
N PHE A 303 -2.78 -20.56 29.80
CA PHE A 303 -2.68 -21.79 29.02
C PHE A 303 -1.21 -22.10 28.67
N PRO A 304 -0.73 -23.33 28.92
CA PRO A 304 0.58 -23.78 28.44
C PRO A 304 0.68 -23.72 26.91
N LEU A 305 1.84 -23.33 26.36
CA LEU A 305 2.03 -23.19 24.91
C LEU A 305 1.82 -24.51 24.16
N GLU A 306 2.29 -25.63 24.72
CA GLU A 306 2.14 -26.98 24.17
C GLU A 306 0.68 -27.39 23.93
N LEU A 307 -0.26 -26.82 24.70
CA LEU A 307 -1.68 -27.15 24.61
C LEU A 307 -2.47 -26.18 23.71
N CYS A 308 -1.78 -25.29 23.00
CA CYS A 308 -2.38 -24.22 22.20
C CYS A 308 -1.98 -24.32 20.73
N SER A 309 -2.95 -24.16 19.85
CA SER A 309 -2.75 -24.08 18.40
C SER A 309 -3.31 -22.77 17.83
N LEU A 310 -2.57 -22.14 16.92
CA LEU A 310 -3.00 -20.95 16.19
C LEU A 310 -4.12 -21.30 15.21
N VAL A 311 -5.20 -20.52 15.26
CA VAL A 311 -6.35 -20.64 14.35
C VAL A 311 -5.94 -20.26 12.92
N SER A 312 -6.55 -20.89 11.92
CA SER A 312 -6.33 -20.55 10.51
C SER A 312 -6.88 -19.17 10.13
N LEU A 313 -6.47 -18.67 8.97
CA LEU A 313 -6.94 -17.43 8.35
C LEU A 313 -6.76 -16.18 9.24
N GLN A 314 -5.70 -16.14 10.04
CA GLN A 314 -5.36 -14.95 10.83
C GLN A 314 -4.40 -14.07 10.07
N ARG A 315 -4.80 -12.84 9.77
CA ARG A 315 -3.99 -11.92 8.97
C ARG A 315 -2.66 -11.59 9.65
N TYR A 316 -1.57 -11.76 8.93
CA TYR A 316 -0.26 -11.27 9.32
C TYR A 316 -0.12 -9.80 8.90
N THR A 317 -0.06 -8.89 9.87
CA THR A 317 -0.06 -7.44 9.63
C THR A 317 1.32 -6.79 9.75
N LYS A 318 2.36 -7.56 10.06
CA LYS A 318 3.72 -7.02 10.19
C LYS A 318 4.41 -6.93 8.83
N SER A 319 5.41 -6.07 8.74
CA SER A 319 6.24 -5.92 7.55
C SER A 319 6.98 -7.21 7.21
N LEU A 320 6.85 -7.67 5.96
CA LEU A 320 7.60 -8.82 5.46
C LEU A 320 9.09 -8.51 5.31
N THR A 321 9.93 -9.53 5.50
CA THR A 321 11.34 -9.46 5.12
C THR A 321 11.50 -9.40 3.60
N ASN A 322 12.66 -8.97 3.10
CA ASN A 322 12.91 -8.90 1.66
C ASN A 322 12.85 -10.27 0.97
N LEU A 323 13.27 -11.33 1.68
CA LEU A 323 13.17 -12.71 1.20
C LEU A 323 11.71 -13.16 1.11
N GLN A 324 10.90 -12.88 2.13
CA GLN A 324 9.47 -13.16 2.12
C GLN A 324 8.74 -12.39 1.02
N ARG A 325 9.07 -11.11 0.80
CA ARG A 325 8.48 -10.31 -0.30
C ARG A 325 8.84 -10.90 -1.66
N ALA A 326 10.11 -11.30 -1.86
CA ALA A 326 10.54 -11.91 -3.11
C ALA A 326 9.82 -13.25 -3.36
N SER A 327 9.75 -14.10 -2.34
CA SER A 327 9.01 -15.37 -2.37
C SER A 327 7.51 -15.16 -2.63
N LEU A 328 6.89 -14.17 -1.99
CA LEU A 328 5.48 -13.83 -2.22
C LEU A 328 5.23 -13.40 -3.66
N VAL A 329 6.08 -12.52 -4.20
CA VAL A 329 5.98 -12.07 -5.59
C VAL A 329 6.16 -13.25 -6.54
N GLU A 330 7.15 -14.12 -6.29
CA GLU A 330 7.40 -15.30 -7.11
C GLU A 330 6.21 -16.26 -7.12
N LYS A 331 5.70 -16.62 -5.94
CA LYS A 331 4.61 -17.59 -5.76
C LYS A 331 3.22 -17.06 -6.13
N SER A 332 3.06 -15.73 -6.24
CA SER A 332 1.80 -15.09 -6.65
C SER A 332 1.73 -14.79 -8.14
N ARG A 333 2.80 -15.03 -8.91
CA ARG A 333 2.81 -14.83 -10.36
C ARG A 333 1.93 -15.86 -11.03
N GLN A 334 1.06 -15.39 -11.92
CA GLN A 334 0.20 -16.24 -12.72
C GLN A 334 0.21 -15.75 -14.16
N LYS A 335 0.42 -16.67 -15.10
CA LYS A 335 0.28 -16.37 -16.52
C LYS A 335 -1.20 -16.10 -16.85
N PRO A 336 -1.49 -15.36 -17.94
CA PRO A 336 -2.85 -15.02 -18.36
C PRO A 336 -3.84 -16.20 -18.33
N GLN A 337 -3.51 -17.31 -19.00
CA GLN A 337 -4.39 -18.49 -19.08
C GLN A 337 -4.62 -19.17 -17.72
N GLU A 338 -3.57 -19.30 -16.91
CA GLU A 338 -3.68 -19.84 -15.55
C GLU A 338 -4.59 -18.96 -14.69
N ARG A 339 -4.44 -17.62 -14.80
CA ARG A 339 -5.28 -16.66 -14.08
C ARG A 339 -6.74 -16.77 -14.51
N MET A 340 -7.02 -16.92 -15.80
CA MET A 340 -8.38 -17.12 -16.31
C MET A 340 -9.03 -18.39 -15.75
N SER A 341 -8.30 -19.51 -15.73
CA SER A 341 -8.79 -20.77 -15.15
C SER A 341 -9.11 -20.60 -13.66
N VAL A 342 -8.18 -20.00 -12.91
CA VAL A 342 -8.35 -19.76 -11.47
C VAL A 342 -9.55 -18.87 -11.17
N LEU A 343 -9.81 -17.85 -11.99
CA LEU A 343 -10.97 -16.98 -11.85
C LEU A 343 -12.28 -17.70 -12.18
N ARG A 344 -12.31 -18.53 -13.22
CA ARG A 344 -13.47 -19.37 -13.57
C ARG A 344 -13.81 -20.35 -12.44
N ASP A 345 -12.79 -20.99 -11.87
CA ASP A 345 -12.96 -21.90 -10.74
C ASP A 345 -13.42 -21.16 -9.48
N ALA A 346 -12.91 -19.94 -9.23
CA ALA A 346 -13.33 -19.10 -8.12
C ALA A 346 -14.80 -18.67 -8.25
N LEU A 347 -15.25 -18.28 -9.44
CA LEU A 347 -16.66 -17.95 -9.69
C LEU A 347 -17.59 -19.14 -9.42
N ARG A 348 -17.23 -20.33 -9.93
CA ARG A 348 -17.96 -21.58 -9.68
C ARG A 348 -18.01 -21.92 -8.19
N THR A 349 -16.88 -21.80 -7.49
CA THR A 349 -16.78 -22.10 -6.06
C THR A 349 -17.58 -21.10 -5.21
N SER A 350 -17.65 -19.84 -5.64
CA SER A 350 -18.39 -18.79 -4.93
C SER A 350 -19.90 -19.03 -4.98
N ASN A 351 -20.38 -19.72 -6.02
CA ASN A 351 -21.77 -20.11 -6.22
C ASN A 351 -22.76 -18.96 -6.02
N TYR A 352 -22.44 -17.79 -6.58
CA TYR A 352 -23.27 -16.60 -6.41
C TYR A 352 -24.68 -16.78 -6.96
N ASP A 353 -24.84 -17.62 -7.98
CA ASP A 353 -26.16 -17.95 -8.52
C ASP A 353 -27.04 -18.65 -7.49
N ALA A 354 -26.53 -19.31 -6.45
CA ALA A 354 -27.35 -19.90 -5.40
C ALA A 354 -27.73 -18.89 -4.29
N ASP A 355 -27.18 -17.68 -4.31
CA ASP A 355 -27.48 -16.67 -3.29
C ASP A 355 -28.92 -16.13 -3.47
N LEU A 356 -29.74 -16.36 -2.44
CA LEU A 356 -31.15 -15.99 -2.44
C LEU A 356 -31.37 -14.47 -2.51
N MET A 357 -30.46 -13.65 -1.97
CA MET A 357 -30.60 -12.18 -2.01
C MET A 357 -30.34 -11.66 -3.42
N LEU A 358 -29.32 -12.18 -4.11
CA LEU A 358 -29.07 -11.81 -5.51
C LEU A 358 -30.23 -12.22 -6.42
N ARG A 359 -30.71 -13.48 -6.29
CA ARG A 359 -31.88 -13.97 -7.04
C ARG A 359 -33.13 -13.13 -6.79
N SER A 360 -33.45 -12.86 -5.52
CA SER A 360 -34.63 -12.08 -5.15
C SER A 360 -34.54 -10.63 -5.62
N SER A 361 -33.32 -10.11 -5.82
CA SER A 361 -33.07 -8.79 -6.38
C SER A 361 -33.12 -8.77 -7.92
N GLY A 362 -33.38 -9.90 -8.58
CA GLY A 362 -33.39 -10.03 -10.04
C GLY A 362 -32.00 -10.01 -10.67
N VAL A 363 -30.94 -10.28 -9.90
CA VAL A 363 -29.55 -10.28 -10.40
C VAL A 363 -29.12 -11.71 -10.70
N SER A 364 -28.72 -11.96 -11.95
CA SER A 364 -28.06 -13.18 -12.41
C SER A 364 -26.64 -12.88 -12.87
N ILE A 365 -25.67 -13.74 -12.57
CA ILE A 365 -24.27 -13.50 -12.91
C ILE A 365 -23.87 -14.37 -14.11
N GLY A 366 -23.34 -13.75 -15.16
CA GLY A 366 -22.77 -14.48 -16.30
C GLY A 366 -21.53 -15.29 -15.90
N VAL A 367 -21.40 -16.49 -16.46
CA VAL A 367 -20.28 -17.41 -16.18
C VAL A 367 -19.03 -17.16 -17.02
N ASP A 368 -19.18 -16.42 -18.11
CA ASP A 368 -18.13 -16.15 -19.08
C ASP A 368 -17.53 -14.76 -18.91
N PHE A 369 -16.29 -14.61 -19.36
CA PHE A 369 -15.64 -13.30 -19.42
C PHE A 369 -16.32 -12.39 -20.46
N VAL A 370 -16.40 -11.10 -20.13
CA VAL A 370 -16.91 -10.09 -21.07
C VAL A 370 -15.96 -9.97 -22.25
N HIS A 371 -16.49 -10.11 -23.46
CA HIS A 371 -15.73 -9.95 -24.70
C HIS A 371 -15.69 -8.47 -25.09
N VAL A 372 -14.48 -7.92 -25.16
CA VAL A 372 -14.20 -6.52 -25.48
C VAL A 372 -13.31 -6.42 -26.71
N GLU A 373 -13.53 -5.39 -27.52
CA GLU A 373 -12.69 -5.11 -28.67
C GLU A 373 -11.61 -4.11 -28.26
N GLY A 374 -10.34 -4.51 -28.40
CA GLY A 374 -9.20 -3.65 -28.11
C GLY A 374 -8.55 -3.18 -29.41
N ARG A 375 -8.09 -1.93 -29.42
CA ARG A 375 -7.23 -1.38 -30.50
C ARG A 375 -5.78 -1.47 -30.05
N VAL A 376 -4.84 -1.69 -30.96
CA VAL A 376 -3.41 -1.69 -30.62
C VAL A 376 -2.74 -0.51 -31.31
N LEU A 377 -2.35 0.49 -30.53
CA LEU A 377 -1.62 1.63 -31.06
C LEU A 377 -0.21 1.24 -31.49
N PRO A 378 0.30 1.78 -32.60
CA PRO A 378 1.68 1.55 -33.02
C PRO A 378 2.66 2.14 -31.99
N ALA A 379 3.81 1.51 -31.84
CA ALA A 379 4.86 2.06 -30.99
C ALA A 379 5.41 3.36 -31.60
N PRO A 380 5.60 4.43 -30.80
CA PRO A 380 6.15 5.67 -31.31
C PRO A 380 7.61 5.48 -31.75
N LYS A 381 8.00 6.18 -32.82
CA LYS A 381 9.39 6.16 -33.31
C LYS A 381 10.28 6.96 -32.38
N LEU A 382 11.47 6.42 -32.07
CA LEU A 382 12.47 7.09 -31.25
C LEU A 382 13.62 7.60 -32.11
N LYS A 383 14.13 8.79 -31.82
CA LYS A 383 15.40 9.30 -32.35
C LYS A 383 16.55 8.94 -31.41
N VAL A 384 17.63 8.47 -32.02
CA VAL A 384 18.91 8.15 -31.36
C VAL A 384 20.03 9.08 -31.87
N GLY A 385 21.17 9.14 -31.16
CA GLY A 385 22.19 10.17 -31.38
C GLY A 385 22.94 10.12 -32.70
N ASN A 386 22.82 9.03 -33.47
CA ASN A 386 23.33 8.93 -34.84
C ASN A 386 22.34 9.46 -35.89
N GLY A 387 21.21 10.05 -35.49
CA GLY A 387 20.20 10.62 -36.39
C GLY A 387 19.20 9.58 -36.95
N GLU A 388 19.45 8.29 -36.72
CA GLU A 388 18.58 7.19 -37.14
C GLU A 388 17.27 7.14 -36.35
N ASP A 389 16.23 6.62 -37.01
CA ASP A 389 14.99 6.23 -36.35
C ASP A 389 15.11 4.83 -35.76
N PHE A 390 14.67 4.67 -34.52
CA PHE A 390 14.51 3.39 -33.86
C PHE A 390 13.01 3.06 -33.74
N PHE A 391 12.66 1.83 -34.11
CA PHE A 391 11.31 1.29 -33.99
C PHE A 391 11.23 0.34 -32.81
N PRO A 392 10.64 0.74 -31.67
CA PRO A 392 10.47 -0.14 -30.53
C PRO A 392 9.66 -1.39 -30.91
N ARG A 393 10.13 -2.55 -30.43
CA ARG A 393 9.41 -3.82 -30.60
C ARG A 393 8.95 -4.30 -29.24
N ASN A 394 7.67 -4.64 -29.12
CA ASN A 394 7.06 -5.07 -27.86
C ASN A 394 7.36 -4.11 -26.69
N GLY A 395 7.30 -2.80 -26.94
CA GLY A 395 7.58 -1.77 -25.93
C GLY A 395 9.03 -1.77 -25.43
N ARG A 396 9.99 -2.25 -26.23
CA ARG A 396 11.42 -2.32 -25.87
C ARG A 396 12.32 -1.84 -26.98
N TRP A 397 13.46 -1.30 -26.57
CA TRP A 397 14.56 -0.95 -27.44
C TRP A 397 15.90 -1.24 -26.74
N ASN A 398 16.99 -1.07 -27.47
CA ASN A 398 18.34 -1.09 -26.92
C ASN A 398 19.23 -0.11 -27.71
N PHE A 399 20.37 0.25 -27.11
CA PHE A 399 21.37 1.12 -27.75
C PHE A 399 22.53 0.31 -28.33
N ASN A 400 22.29 -0.92 -28.80
CA ASN A 400 23.35 -1.70 -29.44
C ASN A 400 23.76 -1.00 -30.74
N ASN A 401 25.06 -0.72 -30.88
CA ASN A 401 25.65 0.05 -31.98
C ASN A 401 25.04 1.45 -32.19
N LYS A 402 24.47 2.05 -31.13
CA LYS A 402 23.84 3.38 -31.17
C LYS A 402 24.37 4.28 -30.06
N LYS A 403 24.39 5.59 -30.34
CA LYS A 403 24.76 6.64 -29.38
C LYS A 403 23.52 7.31 -28.79
N LEU A 404 23.70 7.94 -27.63
CA LEU A 404 22.68 8.76 -26.98
C LEU A 404 22.48 10.08 -27.72
N VAL A 405 21.27 10.63 -27.67
CA VAL A 405 20.92 11.88 -28.38
C VAL A 405 21.77 13.07 -27.92
N GLN A 406 21.91 13.23 -26.61
CA GLN A 406 22.74 14.28 -26.02
C GLN A 406 23.58 13.63 -24.91
N PRO A 407 24.76 13.08 -25.25
CA PRO A 407 25.65 12.50 -24.26
C PRO A 407 26.41 13.59 -23.50
N VAL A 408 26.60 13.39 -22.21
CA VAL A 408 27.46 14.24 -21.38
C VAL A 408 28.94 13.81 -21.45
N THR A 409 29.85 14.72 -21.08
CA THR A 409 31.25 14.40 -20.77
C THR A 409 31.43 14.27 -19.26
N ILE A 410 32.24 13.30 -18.83
CA ILE A 410 32.55 13.04 -17.42
C ILE A 410 34.07 13.15 -17.25
N ASP A 411 34.52 14.35 -16.87
CA ASP A 411 35.93 14.69 -16.77
C ASP A 411 36.45 14.63 -15.33
N ARG A 412 35.66 15.11 -14.37
CA ARG A 412 36.03 15.15 -12.94
C ARG A 412 35.07 14.33 -12.10
N TRP A 413 35.42 13.08 -11.83
CA TRP A 413 34.61 12.18 -11.03
C TRP A 413 35.46 11.29 -10.12
N ALA A 414 34.83 10.71 -9.11
CA ALA A 414 35.48 9.80 -8.18
C ALA A 414 34.56 8.62 -7.81
N ILE A 415 35.19 7.55 -7.33
CA ILE A 415 34.50 6.36 -6.84
C ILE A 415 34.60 6.32 -5.32
N VAL A 416 33.50 5.99 -4.66
CA VAL A 416 33.42 5.89 -3.20
C VAL A 416 32.92 4.50 -2.85
N ASN A 417 33.70 3.73 -2.12
CA ASN A 417 33.41 2.34 -1.80
C ASN A 417 33.20 2.14 -0.30
N PHE A 418 31.96 1.85 0.10
CA PHE A 418 31.61 1.57 1.50
C PHE A 418 31.83 0.09 1.83
N SER A 419 33.08 -0.38 1.72
CA SER A 419 33.52 -1.75 2.01
C SER A 419 32.82 -2.84 1.17
N ALA A 420 32.41 -2.54 -0.05
CA ALA A 420 31.80 -3.51 -0.96
C ALA A 420 32.88 -4.38 -1.63
N ARG A 421 32.58 -5.67 -1.83
CA ARG A 421 33.43 -6.57 -2.61
C ARG A 421 33.20 -6.31 -4.10
N CYS A 422 34.01 -5.43 -4.69
CA CYS A 422 33.92 -5.08 -6.11
C CYS A 422 35.32 -4.86 -6.69
N ASP A 423 35.57 -5.39 -7.88
CA ASP A 423 36.75 -5.02 -8.67
C ASP A 423 36.51 -3.65 -9.33
N THR A 424 37.02 -2.60 -8.70
CA THR A 424 36.85 -1.21 -9.14
C THR A 424 37.58 -0.93 -10.45
N ARG A 425 38.74 -1.55 -10.70
CA ARG A 425 39.51 -1.36 -11.94
C ARG A 425 38.74 -1.91 -13.15
N ASN A 426 38.23 -3.13 -13.03
CA ASN A 426 37.43 -3.74 -14.09
C ASN A 426 36.11 -2.97 -14.30
N LEU A 427 35.48 -2.50 -13.22
CA LEU A 427 34.29 -1.65 -13.33
C LEU A 427 34.57 -0.37 -14.11
N VAL A 428 35.65 0.35 -13.79
CA VAL A 428 36.05 1.60 -14.48
C VAL A 428 36.32 1.33 -15.96
N SER A 429 37.14 0.31 -16.27
CA SER A 429 37.45 -0.08 -17.65
C SER A 429 36.18 -0.36 -18.46
N ASN A 430 35.26 -1.17 -17.92
CA ASN A 430 34.01 -1.48 -18.60
C ASN A 430 33.08 -0.26 -18.70
N MET A 431 33.06 0.62 -17.71
CA MET A 431 32.30 1.88 -17.76
C MET A 431 32.81 2.79 -18.87
N MET A 432 34.13 3.00 -19.00
CA MET A 432 34.72 3.81 -20.06
C MET A 432 34.46 3.19 -21.44
N LYS A 433 34.65 1.88 -21.59
CA LYS A 433 34.35 1.15 -22.83
C LYS A 433 32.88 1.32 -23.23
N CYS A 434 31.95 1.04 -22.31
CA CYS A 434 30.52 1.19 -22.58
C CYS A 434 30.14 2.65 -22.81
N GLY A 435 30.70 3.59 -22.05
CA GLY A 435 30.49 5.02 -22.20
C GLY A 435 30.82 5.50 -23.60
N ASN A 436 32.04 5.21 -24.07
CA ASN A 436 32.51 5.57 -25.41
C ASN A 436 31.62 5.00 -26.51
N MET A 437 31.20 3.73 -26.39
CA MET A 437 30.25 3.11 -27.33
C MET A 437 28.89 3.82 -27.37
N LYS A 438 28.45 4.44 -26.27
CA LYS A 438 27.19 5.22 -26.20
C LYS A 438 27.39 6.72 -26.46
N GLY A 439 28.62 7.17 -26.70
CA GLY A 439 28.97 8.57 -26.92
C GLY A 439 29.26 9.38 -25.66
N ILE A 440 29.23 8.76 -24.47
CA ILE A 440 29.61 9.42 -23.21
C ILE A 440 31.13 9.31 -23.08
N ALA A 441 31.84 10.43 -23.20
CA ALA A 441 33.28 10.47 -22.95
C ALA A 441 33.53 10.45 -21.44
N ILE A 442 34.14 9.38 -20.94
CA ILE A 442 34.47 9.20 -19.52
C ILE A 442 35.99 9.17 -19.38
N LYS A 443 36.55 10.13 -18.62
CA LYS A 443 37.97 10.14 -18.23
C LYS A 443 38.22 9.16 -17.08
N GLU A 444 39.48 8.85 -16.80
CA GLU A 444 39.85 8.11 -15.59
C GLU A 444 39.35 8.84 -14.32
N PRO A 445 38.83 8.12 -13.31
CA PRO A 445 38.41 8.74 -12.05
C PRO A 445 39.64 9.32 -11.34
N PHE A 446 39.45 10.44 -10.65
CA PHE A 446 40.54 11.10 -9.91
C PHE A 446 41.15 10.18 -8.85
N MET A 447 40.29 9.51 -8.07
CA MET A 447 40.69 8.59 -7.01
C MET A 447 39.52 7.65 -6.66
N VAL A 448 39.87 6.47 -6.15
CA VAL A 448 38.93 5.57 -5.46
C VAL A 448 39.10 5.77 -3.96
N PHE A 449 38.00 6.10 -3.29
CA PHE A 449 37.94 6.32 -1.84
C PHE A 449 37.34 5.08 -1.17
N ASP A 450 38.18 4.29 -0.52
CA ASP A 450 37.75 3.11 0.24
C ASP A 450 37.50 3.48 1.71
N GLU A 451 36.43 2.93 2.27
CA GLU A 451 36.11 3.10 3.68
C GLU A 451 37.13 2.41 4.59
N SER A 452 37.55 3.11 5.66
CA SER A 452 38.39 2.50 6.69
C SER A 452 37.64 1.41 7.46
N ASN A 453 38.30 0.26 7.64
CA ASN A 453 37.77 -0.89 8.38
C ASN A 453 37.30 -0.54 9.80
N GLN A 454 37.89 0.48 10.43
CA GLN A 454 37.53 0.93 11.79
C GLN A 454 36.12 1.52 11.85
N HIS A 455 35.64 2.14 10.76
CA HIS A 455 34.35 2.84 10.73
C HIS A 455 33.18 1.94 10.32
N ARG A 456 33.44 0.70 9.89
CA ARG A 456 32.41 -0.18 9.33
C ARG A 456 31.29 -0.53 10.33
N ARG A 457 31.59 -0.51 11.63
CA ARG A 457 30.64 -0.78 12.72
C ARG A 457 29.89 0.46 13.19
N GLU A 458 30.27 1.64 12.73
CA GLU A 458 29.63 2.89 13.10
C GLU A 458 28.23 3.01 12.47
N PRO A 459 27.34 3.82 13.06
CA PRO A 459 26.09 4.24 12.43
C PRO A 459 26.31 4.80 11.02
N ALA A 460 25.39 4.50 10.11
CA ALA A 460 25.49 4.90 8.70
C ALA A 460 25.76 6.40 8.46
N PRO A 461 25.19 7.35 9.22
CA PRO A 461 25.48 8.77 9.01
C PRO A 461 26.93 9.15 9.32
N ILE A 462 27.48 8.65 10.43
CA ILE A 462 28.87 8.90 10.83
C ILE A 462 29.84 8.36 9.78
N ARG A 463 29.52 7.20 9.21
CA ARG A 463 30.29 6.62 8.09
C ARG A 463 30.31 7.53 6.87
N VAL A 464 29.17 8.14 6.54
CA VAL A 464 29.05 9.08 5.42
C VAL A 464 29.84 10.36 5.69
N ASP A 465 29.72 10.95 6.88
CA ASP A 465 30.43 12.20 7.21
C ASP A 465 31.95 12.01 7.18
N LYS A 466 32.47 10.96 7.82
CA LYS A 466 33.91 10.63 7.78
C LYS A 466 34.41 10.36 6.37
N MET A 467 33.60 9.72 5.52
CA MET A 467 33.94 9.53 4.11
C MET A 467 34.04 10.88 3.38
N PHE A 468 33.15 11.82 3.65
CA PHE A 468 33.21 13.15 3.06
C PHE A 468 34.40 13.98 3.54
N GLU A 469 34.78 13.86 4.81
CA GLU A 469 36.04 14.45 5.32
C GLU A 469 37.24 13.93 4.54
N TYR A 470 37.29 12.60 4.32
CA TYR A 470 38.36 11.99 3.54
C TYR A 470 38.36 12.46 2.07
N ILE A 471 37.19 12.50 1.42
CA ILE A 471 37.04 13.00 0.05
C ILE A 471 37.52 14.46 -0.06
N LYS A 472 37.08 15.34 0.86
CA LYS A 472 37.47 16.76 0.88
C LYS A 472 38.97 16.95 1.12
N SER A 473 39.61 16.05 1.86
CA SER A 473 41.05 16.13 2.14
C SER A 473 41.94 15.85 0.91
N LYS A 474 41.41 15.20 -0.13
CA LYS A 474 42.17 14.79 -1.32
C LYS A 474 41.72 15.42 -2.62
N LEU A 475 40.44 15.75 -2.76
CA LEU A 475 39.95 16.35 -3.99
C LEU A 475 40.36 17.83 -4.09
N PRO A 476 40.89 18.29 -5.25
CA PRO A 476 41.27 19.68 -5.45
C PRO A 476 40.06 20.64 -5.59
N GLY A 477 38.85 20.08 -5.70
CA GLY A 477 37.61 20.82 -5.86
C GLY A 477 36.40 19.88 -5.97
N PRO A 478 35.17 20.43 -6.08
CA PRO A 478 33.97 19.62 -6.15
C PRO A 478 33.92 18.80 -7.45
N PRO A 479 33.68 17.47 -7.38
CA PRO A 479 33.55 16.62 -8.55
C PRO A 479 32.20 16.81 -9.25
N GLN A 480 32.15 16.51 -10.55
CA GLN A 480 30.91 16.47 -11.33
C GLN A 480 30.03 15.27 -10.94
N LEU A 481 30.65 14.13 -10.61
CA LEU A 481 29.97 12.88 -10.28
C LEU A 481 30.68 12.11 -9.17
N LEU A 482 29.90 11.58 -8.22
CA LEU A 482 30.35 10.56 -7.27
C LEU A 482 29.63 9.22 -7.51
N LEU A 483 30.38 8.21 -7.90
CA LEU A 483 29.90 6.82 -8.03
C LEU A 483 30.09 6.10 -6.69
N CYS A 484 28.98 5.86 -5.99
CA CYS A 484 28.98 5.22 -4.68
C CYS A 484 28.68 3.71 -4.80
N ILE A 485 29.59 2.88 -4.29
CA ILE A 485 29.44 1.42 -4.23
C ILE A 485 28.98 1.05 -2.82
N LEU A 486 27.75 0.54 -2.75
CA LEU A 486 27.13 0.14 -1.50
C LEU A 486 27.46 -1.34 -1.18
N PRO A 487 27.68 -1.68 0.10
CA PRO A 487 27.97 -3.05 0.50
C PRO A 487 26.77 -3.98 0.35
N GLU A 488 25.55 -3.43 0.37
CA GLU A 488 24.30 -4.17 0.39
C GLU A 488 23.33 -3.71 -0.70
N ARG A 489 22.67 -4.68 -1.35
CA ARG A 489 21.83 -4.46 -2.54
C ARG A 489 20.48 -3.78 -2.26
N LYS A 490 19.90 -4.05 -1.09
CA LYS A 490 18.55 -3.58 -0.73
C LYS A 490 18.60 -2.95 0.65
N ASN A 491 18.19 -1.69 0.73
CA ASN A 491 18.06 -0.93 1.98
C ASN A 491 19.39 -0.74 2.72
N SER A 492 20.47 -0.44 2.00
CA SER A 492 21.68 0.04 2.67
C SER A 492 21.34 1.31 3.44
N ASP A 493 21.55 1.29 4.76
CA ASP A 493 21.29 2.44 5.63
C ASP A 493 22.14 3.66 5.27
N ILE A 494 23.21 3.44 4.49
CA ILE A 494 24.10 4.48 3.94
C ILE A 494 23.40 5.30 2.85
N TYR A 495 22.46 4.72 2.10
CA TYR A 495 21.86 5.37 0.93
C TYR A 495 21.16 6.70 1.28
N GLY A 496 20.37 6.73 2.35
CA GLY A 496 19.64 7.93 2.79
C GLY A 496 20.58 9.09 3.14
N PRO A 497 21.47 8.93 4.15
CA PRO A 497 22.45 9.95 4.53
C PRO A 497 23.35 10.36 3.37
N TRP A 498 23.81 9.40 2.56
CA TRP A 498 24.63 9.68 1.38
C TRP A 498 23.91 10.61 0.38
N LYS A 499 22.63 10.33 0.09
CA LYS A 499 21.86 11.17 -0.83
C LYS A 499 21.57 12.55 -0.26
N ARG A 500 21.25 12.66 1.03
CA ARG A 500 21.04 13.95 1.71
C ARG A 500 22.28 14.85 1.59
N LYS A 501 23.44 14.33 1.99
CA LYS A 501 24.71 15.09 1.94
C LYS A 501 25.01 15.62 0.54
N ASN A 502 24.85 14.77 -0.47
CA ASN A 502 25.12 15.16 -1.87
C ASN A 502 24.08 16.12 -2.44
N LEU A 503 22.78 15.88 -2.22
CA LEU A 503 21.71 16.59 -2.93
C LEU A 503 21.24 17.86 -2.20
N SER A 504 21.28 17.89 -0.88
CA SER A 504 20.86 19.05 -0.10
C SER A 504 22.04 19.92 0.33
N GLU A 505 23.13 19.34 0.81
CA GLU A 505 24.25 20.13 1.38
C GLU A 505 25.30 20.54 0.34
N LEU A 506 25.75 19.61 -0.52
CA LEU A 506 26.90 19.84 -1.41
C LEU A 506 26.53 20.13 -2.87
N GLY A 507 25.34 19.74 -3.32
CA GLY A 507 24.90 19.87 -4.71
C GLY A 507 25.73 19.08 -5.70
N ILE A 508 26.15 17.85 -5.34
CA ILE A 508 26.95 16.96 -6.19
C ILE A 508 26.06 15.86 -6.78
N VAL A 509 26.19 15.62 -8.08
CA VAL A 509 25.48 14.51 -8.74
C VAL A 509 26.06 13.18 -8.27
N THR A 510 25.19 12.24 -7.92
CA THR A 510 25.63 10.91 -7.43
C THR A 510 24.83 9.75 -8.01
N GLN A 511 25.55 8.67 -8.32
CA GLN A 511 24.99 7.38 -8.71
C GLN A 511 25.44 6.30 -7.73
N CYS A 512 24.50 5.54 -7.17
CA CYS A 512 24.80 4.41 -6.29
C CYS A 512 24.68 3.09 -7.04
N ILE A 513 25.58 2.14 -6.80
CA ILE A 513 25.53 0.78 -7.34
C ILE A 513 25.75 -0.24 -6.22
N ALA A 514 25.21 -1.45 -6.41
CA ALA A 514 25.48 -2.61 -5.56
C ALA A 514 25.68 -3.85 -6.46
N PRO A 515 26.84 -3.93 -7.14
CA PRO A 515 27.08 -4.92 -8.18
C PRO A 515 27.25 -6.34 -7.60
N THR A 516 26.72 -7.34 -8.32
CA THR A 516 26.95 -8.79 -8.05
C THR A 516 27.43 -9.49 -9.30
N LYS A 517 26.79 -9.20 -10.44
CA LYS A 517 27.29 -9.49 -11.79
C LYS A 517 27.26 -8.19 -12.59
N VAL A 518 28.42 -7.72 -13.01
CA VAL A 518 28.56 -6.55 -13.88
C VAL A 518 28.64 -7.06 -15.32
N ASN A 519 27.69 -6.65 -16.14
CA ASN A 519 27.70 -6.91 -17.58
C ASN A 519 27.39 -5.61 -18.35
N ASP A 520 27.62 -5.64 -19.66
CA ASP A 520 27.46 -4.46 -20.54
C ASP A 520 26.05 -3.85 -20.45
N GLN A 521 25.01 -4.69 -20.31
CA GLN A 521 23.63 -4.21 -20.16
C GLN A 521 23.41 -3.49 -18.83
N TYR A 522 23.96 -4.02 -17.73
CA TYR A 522 23.90 -3.39 -16.41
C TYR A 522 24.62 -2.03 -16.44
N ILE A 523 25.84 -1.98 -16.99
CA ILE A 523 26.60 -0.73 -17.12
C ILE A 523 25.87 0.26 -18.01
N THR A 524 25.32 -0.17 -19.15
CA THR A 524 24.52 0.69 -20.02
C THR A 524 23.36 1.31 -19.24
N ASN A 525 22.60 0.52 -18.48
CA ASN A 525 21.49 1.04 -17.66
C ASN A 525 21.97 2.03 -16.57
N VAL A 526 23.15 1.82 -16.00
CA VAL A 526 23.77 2.77 -15.06
C VAL A 526 24.13 4.08 -15.78
N LEU A 527 24.73 4.00 -16.96
CA LEU A 527 25.12 5.15 -17.79
C LEU A 527 23.90 5.97 -18.24
N LEU A 528 22.79 5.33 -18.61
CA LEU A 528 21.54 6.03 -18.93
C LEU A 528 21.08 6.94 -17.78
N LYS A 529 21.17 6.45 -16.54
CA LYS A 529 20.81 7.22 -15.34
C LYS A 529 21.81 8.34 -15.06
N ILE A 530 23.10 8.10 -15.26
CA ILE A 530 24.15 9.12 -15.09
C ILE A 530 23.96 10.26 -16.10
N ASN A 531 23.76 9.92 -17.38
CA ASN A 531 23.55 10.89 -18.44
C ASN A 531 22.36 11.81 -18.13
N ALA A 532 21.20 11.23 -17.78
CA ALA A 532 20.00 11.99 -17.41
C ALA A 532 20.21 12.91 -16.19
N LYS A 533 20.91 12.44 -15.15
CA LYS A 533 21.22 13.25 -13.96
C LYS A 533 22.13 14.43 -14.24
N MET A 534 23.07 14.26 -15.17
CA MET A 534 24.00 15.30 -15.58
C MET A 534 23.41 16.23 -16.65
N GLY A 535 22.13 16.08 -16.99
CA GLY A 535 21.42 16.95 -17.93
C GLY A 535 21.46 16.52 -19.39
N GLY A 536 22.04 15.36 -19.69
CA GLY A 536 22.00 14.74 -21.03
C GLY A 536 20.65 14.08 -21.33
N MET A 537 20.45 13.71 -22.59
CA MET A 537 19.25 13.03 -23.09
C MET A 537 19.62 11.72 -23.77
N ASN A 538 18.94 10.64 -23.42
CA ASN A 538 19.26 9.31 -23.93
C ASN A 538 18.57 9.05 -25.28
N SER A 539 17.28 9.32 -25.35
CA SER A 539 16.44 9.18 -26.54
C SER A 539 15.34 10.25 -26.54
N LEU A 540 14.86 10.59 -27.74
CA LEU A 540 13.71 11.48 -27.97
C LEU A 540 12.66 10.77 -28.82
N LEU A 541 11.43 11.25 -28.83
CA LEU A 541 10.47 10.82 -29.84
C LEU A 541 10.79 11.52 -31.18
N SER A 542 10.57 10.82 -32.30
CA SER A 542 10.75 11.46 -33.62
C SER A 542 9.80 12.64 -33.80
N VAL A 543 8.56 12.53 -33.30
CA VAL A 543 7.53 13.59 -33.35
C VAL A 543 7.85 14.78 -32.43
N GLU A 544 8.63 14.55 -31.38
CA GLU A 544 9.13 15.60 -30.49
C GLU A 544 10.27 16.37 -31.17
N HIS A 545 11.12 15.67 -31.93
CA HIS A 545 12.20 16.29 -32.71
C HIS A 545 11.69 17.13 -33.89
N SER A 546 10.58 16.74 -34.52
CA SER A 546 9.94 17.45 -35.65
C SER A 546 8.78 18.37 -35.23
N PRO A 547 8.82 18.95 -34.01
CA PRO A 547 7.68 19.47 -33.23
C PRO A 547 6.27 19.22 -33.79
N SER A 548 5.88 17.95 -33.92
CA SER A 548 4.64 17.54 -34.59
C SER A 548 3.62 16.88 -33.67
N ILE A 549 3.75 17.02 -32.34
CA ILE A 549 2.77 16.49 -31.40
C ILE A 549 1.50 17.36 -31.46
N PRO A 550 0.32 16.77 -31.73
CA PRO A 550 -0.93 17.51 -31.80
C PRO A 550 -1.19 18.34 -30.55
N LEU A 551 -1.56 19.62 -30.74
CA LEU A 551 -1.83 20.65 -29.73
C LEU A 551 -0.62 21.03 -28.84
N VAL A 552 0.18 20.07 -28.39
CA VAL A 552 1.33 20.26 -27.48
C VAL A 552 2.48 21.02 -28.13
N SER A 553 2.84 20.70 -29.39
CA SER A 553 4.01 21.33 -30.04
C SER A 553 3.71 22.70 -30.64
N LYS A 554 2.43 23.06 -30.82
CA LYS A 554 2.02 24.30 -31.50
C LYS A 554 1.90 25.50 -30.55
N ARG A 555 1.60 25.25 -29.27
CA ARG A 555 1.44 26.28 -28.24
C ARG A 555 2.27 25.91 -27.01
N PRO A 556 2.87 26.89 -26.30
CA PRO A 556 3.52 26.67 -25.00
C PRO A 556 2.63 25.84 -24.08
N THR A 557 2.97 24.58 -23.94
CA THR A 557 2.22 23.62 -23.13
C THR A 557 3.08 23.21 -21.95
N LEU A 558 2.48 23.00 -20.79
CA LEU A 558 3.10 22.43 -19.60
C LEU A 558 2.53 21.04 -19.35
N ILE A 559 3.36 20.00 -19.19
CA ILE A 559 2.92 18.66 -18.76
C ILE A 559 3.40 18.43 -17.33
N LEU A 560 2.45 18.21 -16.43
CA LEU A 560 2.64 18.03 -15.00
C LEU A 560 2.27 16.59 -14.59
N GLY A 561 3.09 15.95 -13.77
CA GLY A 561 2.79 14.68 -13.09
C GLY A 561 2.72 14.88 -11.58
N MET A 562 1.68 14.39 -10.93
CA MET A 562 1.41 14.58 -9.49
C MET A 562 1.18 13.23 -8.80
N ASP A 563 1.92 12.97 -7.71
CA ASP A 563 1.81 11.76 -6.89
C ASP A 563 1.92 12.08 -5.39
N VAL A 564 1.26 11.26 -4.56
CA VAL A 564 1.38 11.30 -3.10
C VAL A 564 1.85 9.93 -2.61
N SER A 565 3.02 9.91 -1.96
CA SER A 565 3.58 8.67 -1.43
C SER A 565 3.16 8.47 0.02
N HIS A 566 2.47 7.37 0.31
CA HIS A 566 2.10 6.99 1.69
C HIS A 566 3.17 6.15 2.40
N GLY A 567 3.20 6.28 3.73
CA GLY A 567 3.97 5.40 4.59
C GLY A 567 3.53 3.93 4.55
N SER A 568 4.40 3.01 4.98
CA SER A 568 4.07 1.58 5.05
C SER A 568 2.84 1.35 5.95
N PRO A 569 1.85 0.52 5.54
CA PRO A 569 0.64 0.30 6.30
C PRO A 569 0.96 -0.44 7.61
N GLY A 570 0.89 0.28 8.74
CA GLY A 570 1.12 -0.29 10.06
C GLY A 570 0.65 0.65 11.17
N ARG A 571 -0.56 0.40 11.68
CA ARG A 571 -1.25 1.00 12.85
C ARG A 571 -2.15 2.20 12.54
N SER A 572 -3.46 1.95 12.58
CA SER A 572 -4.52 2.98 12.64
C SER A 572 -5.39 2.88 13.90
N ASP A 573 -5.30 1.81 14.70
CA ASP A 573 -6.34 1.48 15.69
C ASP A 573 -5.79 1.29 17.12
N VAL A 574 -4.77 2.04 17.58
CA VAL A 574 -4.39 2.05 19.02
C VAL A 574 -3.86 3.43 19.43
N PRO A 575 -4.37 4.07 20.50
CA PRO A 575 -3.81 5.30 21.03
C PRO A 575 -2.47 5.06 21.75
N SER A 576 -1.65 6.11 21.78
CA SER A 576 -0.31 6.23 22.36
C SER A 576 -0.15 5.59 23.73
N ILE A 577 0.96 4.87 23.95
CA ILE A 577 1.79 4.82 25.19
C ILE A 577 3.09 4.09 24.84
N ALA A 578 4.20 4.67 25.32
CA ALA A 578 5.61 4.38 25.14
C ALA A 578 6.05 2.91 25.05
N ALA A 579 7.05 2.64 24.18
CA ALA A 579 8.36 2.06 24.56
C ALA A 579 9.18 1.69 23.32
N LEU A 580 10.47 2.03 23.42
CA LEU A 580 11.58 1.92 22.48
C LEU A 580 11.75 0.57 21.76
N GLU A 581 12.46 0.66 20.62
CA GLU A 581 13.19 -0.40 19.92
C GLU A 581 12.40 -1.49 19.17
N ASN A 582 12.04 -1.15 17.92
CA ASN A 582 12.69 -1.73 16.74
C ASN A 582 12.26 -0.98 15.45
N PHE A 583 13.26 -0.33 14.85
CA PHE A 583 13.47 0.11 13.47
C PHE A 583 12.40 -0.30 12.43
N THR A 584 11.39 0.55 12.22
CA THR A 584 10.64 0.90 10.98
C THR A 584 9.45 1.76 11.44
N LEU A 585 9.71 2.86 12.16
CA LEU A 585 8.67 3.81 12.57
C LEU A 585 8.63 4.95 11.53
N TYR A 586 7.40 5.38 11.20
CA TYR A 586 7.00 6.57 10.45
C TYR A 586 7.76 6.90 9.15
N ARG A 587 7.33 6.26 8.04
CA ARG A 587 7.50 6.90 6.73
C ARG A 587 6.45 8.02 6.64
N GLN A 588 6.88 9.26 6.85
CA GLN A 588 6.02 10.43 6.63
C GLN A 588 5.61 10.48 5.15
N PRO A 589 4.33 10.74 4.83
CA PRO A 589 3.93 10.92 3.45
C PRO A 589 4.45 12.24 2.89
N GLY A 590 4.80 12.21 1.61
CA GLY A 590 5.22 13.39 0.86
C GLY A 590 4.42 13.48 -0.44
N SER A 591 4.02 14.69 -0.80
CA SER A 591 3.53 15.02 -2.12
C SER A 591 4.69 15.41 -3.03
N CYS A 592 4.57 15.04 -4.30
CA CYS A 592 5.53 15.41 -5.31
C CYS A 592 4.82 15.80 -6.60
N CYS A 593 5.32 16.86 -7.22
CA CYS A 593 4.94 17.26 -8.56
C CYS A 593 6.19 17.29 -9.45
N CYS A 594 6.05 16.82 -10.67
CA CYS A 594 7.09 16.84 -11.70
C CYS A 594 6.61 17.58 -12.93
N VAL A 595 7.38 18.55 -13.39
CA VAL A 595 7.06 19.36 -14.56
C VAL A 595 8.04 19.08 -15.69
N MET A 596 7.56 19.08 -16.93
CA MET A 596 8.46 19.07 -18.07
C MET A 596 9.19 20.41 -18.23
N LEU A 597 10.39 20.37 -18.80
CA LEU A 597 11.21 21.55 -19.09
C LEU A 597 11.57 21.61 -20.58
N HIS A 598 11.95 22.80 -21.06
CA HIS A 598 12.42 23.06 -22.42
C HIS A 598 11.37 22.74 -23.50
N TRP A 599 10.16 23.31 -23.36
CA TRP A 599 9.16 23.21 -24.43
C TRP A 599 9.77 23.68 -25.77
N PRO A 600 9.54 22.96 -26.89
CA PRO A 600 8.53 21.91 -27.13
C PRO A 600 8.95 20.47 -26.80
N LEU A 601 10.11 20.25 -26.17
CA LEU A 601 10.55 18.91 -25.76
C LEU A 601 9.74 18.43 -24.54
N ILE A 602 9.39 17.14 -24.54
CA ILE A 602 8.63 16.44 -23.48
C ILE A 602 9.46 15.37 -22.76
N SER A 603 10.74 15.22 -23.12
CA SER A 603 11.62 14.17 -22.57
C SER A 603 12.41 14.55 -21.32
N ARG A 604 12.38 15.83 -20.90
CA ARG A 604 13.15 16.36 -19.76
C ARG A 604 12.23 16.90 -18.67
N TYR A 605 12.52 16.55 -17.42
CA TYR A 605 11.65 16.89 -16.27
C TYR A 605 12.42 17.43 -15.07
N ARG A 606 11.72 18.21 -14.24
CA ARG A 606 12.14 18.68 -12.91
C ARG A 606 11.11 18.25 -11.88
N ALA A 607 11.55 17.97 -10.66
CA ALA A 607 10.68 17.56 -9.56
C ALA A 607 10.75 18.53 -8.38
N ALA A 608 9.60 18.83 -7.81
CA ALA A 608 9.44 19.50 -6.53
C ALA A 608 8.71 18.57 -5.55
N VAL A 609 9.17 18.53 -4.30
CA VAL A 609 8.65 17.64 -3.26
C VAL A 609 8.33 18.46 -2.01
N ARG A 610 7.21 18.16 -1.36
CA ARG A 610 6.79 18.73 -0.07
C ARG A 610 6.32 17.62 0.87
N THR A 611 6.46 17.84 2.17
CA THR A 611 5.86 16.98 3.21
C THR A 611 4.41 17.37 3.42
N GLN A 612 3.58 16.40 3.82
CA GLN A 612 2.20 16.65 4.19
C GLN A 612 1.74 15.74 5.32
N SER A 613 0.57 16.05 5.88
CA SER A 613 -0.01 15.29 6.98
C SER A 613 -0.27 13.82 6.61
N PRO A 614 -0.05 12.88 7.56
CA PRO A 614 -0.30 11.46 7.34
C PRO A 614 -1.68 11.13 6.76
N LYS A 615 -1.71 10.28 5.72
CA LYS A 615 -2.92 9.71 5.10
C LYS A 615 -3.84 10.73 4.40
N VAL A 616 -3.38 11.96 4.20
CA VAL A 616 -4.06 12.90 3.31
C VAL A 616 -3.64 12.58 1.88
N GLU A 617 -4.62 12.37 0.99
CA GLU A 617 -4.36 12.08 -0.44
C GLU A 617 -4.31 13.36 -1.28
N MET A 618 -5.01 14.42 -0.88
CA MET A 618 -4.99 15.70 -1.59
C MET A 618 -3.70 16.45 -1.31
N ILE A 619 -3.13 17.07 -2.35
CA ILE A 619 -1.92 17.88 -2.23
C ILE A 619 -2.31 19.27 -1.71
N ALA A 620 -1.97 19.53 -0.45
CA ALA A 620 -2.32 20.78 0.24
C ALA A 620 -1.35 21.95 -0.03
N SER A 621 -0.22 21.69 -0.69
CA SER A 621 0.87 22.66 -0.89
C SER A 621 1.10 22.99 -2.36
N LEU A 622 0.06 22.86 -3.20
CA LEU A 622 0.13 23.28 -4.60
C LEU A 622 0.22 24.81 -4.69
N PHE A 623 -0.61 25.49 -3.91
CA PHE A 623 -0.59 26.94 -3.70
C PHE A 623 -0.52 27.22 -2.20
N LYS A 624 0.45 28.04 -1.78
CA LYS A 624 0.68 28.39 -0.38
C LYS A 624 1.13 29.86 -0.29
N PRO A 625 0.19 30.82 -0.34
CA PRO A 625 0.51 32.23 -0.21
C PRO A 625 1.09 32.49 1.19
N VAL A 626 2.26 33.11 1.23
CA VAL A 626 2.96 33.55 2.45
C VAL A 626 2.74 35.05 2.67
N SER A 627 2.60 35.81 1.59
CA SER A 627 2.24 37.22 1.59
C SER A 627 1.48 37.57 0.31
N ASP A 628 1.04 38.83 0.17
CA ASP A 628 0.37 39.32 -1.04
C ASP A 628 1.23 39.24 -2.33
N LYS A 629 2.54 38.99 -2.20
CA LYS A 629 3.48 38.90 -3.33
C LYS A 629 4.30 37.61 -3.37
N GLU A 630 4.20 36.77 -2.35
CA GLU A 630 4.99 35.56 -2.24
C GLU A 630 4.12 34.32 -2.05
N ASP A 631 4.34 33.34 -2.91
CA ASP A 631 3.79 32.00 -2.83
C ASP A 631 4.95 30.99 -2.67
N ASP A 632 4.84 30.11 -1.67
CA ASP A 632 5.79 29.01 -1.40
C ASP A 632 5.26 27.64 -1.90
N GLY A 633 4.15 27.68 -2.66
CA GLY A 633 3.53 26.56 -3.32
C GLY A 633 4.42 25.91 -4.38
N ILE A 634 4.17 24.62 -4.62
CA ILE A 634 4.92 23.83 -5.59
C ILE A 634 4.73 24.38 -7.02
N ILE A 635 3.52 24.85 -7.34
CA ILE A 635 3.17 25.25 -8.70
C ILE A 635 3.95 26.48 -9.14
N ARG A 636 4.08 27.51 -8.29
CA ARG A 636 4.89 28.68 -8.62
C ARG A 636 6.34 28.31 -8.95
N GLU A 637 6.94 27.44 -8.13
CA GLU A 637 8.31 26.98 -8.36
C GLU A 637 8.47 26.39 -9.77
N LEU A 638 7.56 25.49 -10.14
CA LEU A 638 7.58 24.81 -11.44
C LEU A 638 7.29 25.76 -12.62
N LEU A 639 6.40 26.73 -12.44
CA LEU A 639 6.04 27.72 -13.47
C LEU A 639 7.20 28.68 -13.76
N VAL A 640 7.92 29.11 -12.73
CA VAL A 640 9.11 29.97 -12.89
C VAL A 640 10.20 29.25 -13.67
N ASP A 641 10.45 27.97 -13.40
CA ASP A 641 11.44 27.18 -14.16
C ASP A 641 10.99 26.91 -15.59
N PHE A 642 9.70 26.67 -15.82
CA PHE A 642 9.19 26.53 -17.17
C PHE A 642 9.43 27.81 -17.98
N TYR A 643 9.12 28.98 -17.41
CA TYR A 643 9.35 30.26 -18.05
C TYR A 643 10.83 30.47 -18.37
N ALA A 644 11.73 30.15 -17.42
CA ALA A 644 13.17 30.28 -17.60
C ALA A 644 13.74 29.35 -18.67
N THR A 645 13.17 28.16 -18.86
CA THR A 645 13.68 27.13 -19.78
C THR A 645 12.99 27.09 -21.14
N SER A 646 11.84 27.75 -21.28
CA SER A 646 10.99 27.70 -22.48
C SER A 646 10.92 29.04 -23.21
N GLY A 647 12.08 29.71 -23.33
CA GLY A 647 12.22 30.96 -24.08
C GLY A 647 11.42 32.13 -23.51
N SER A 648 11.27 32.20 -22.18
CA SER A 648 10.51 33.27 -21.51
C SER A 648 9.04 33.35 -21.95
N ARG A 649 8.42 32.20 -22.22
CA ARG A 649 7.00 32.09 -22.54
C ARG A 649 6.25 31.47 -21.36
N LYS A 650 5.11 32.07 -21.01
CA LYS A 650 4.14 31.46 -20.09
C LYS A 650 3.43 30.31 -20.80
N PRO A 651 3.03 29.25 -20.10
CA PRO A 651 2.23 28.20 -20.72
C PRO A 651 0.84 28.74 -21.09
N ASP A 652 0.42 28.49 -22.32
CA ASP A 652 -0.96 28.74 -22.77
C ASP A 652 -1.88 27.56 -22.39
N GLN A 653 -1.27 26.39 -22.13
CA GLN A 653 -1.96 25.13 -21.85
C GLN A 653 -1.24 24.35 -20.75
N ILE A 654 -1.98 23.72 -19.85
CA ILE A 654 -1.45 22.89 -18.76
C ILE A 654 -2.18 21.53 -18.75
N ILE A 655 -1.44 20.44 -18.99
CA ILE A 655 -1.90 19.06 -18.93
C ILE A 655 -1.41 18.42 -17.63
N ILE A 656 -2.34 17.94 -16.81
CA ILE A 656 -2.09 17.44 -15.47
C ILE A 656 -2.39 15.94 -15.42
N PHE A 657 -1.40 15.14 -15.01
CA PHE A 657 -1.53 13.71 -14.76
C PHE A 657 -1.45 13.42 -13.26
N ARG A 658 -2.54 12.94 -12.66
CA ARG A 658 -2.64 12.66 -11.21
C ARG A 658 -2.71 11.15 -10.94
N ASP A 659 -1.82 10.60 -10.10
CA ASP A 659 -1.78 9.16 -9.72
C ASP A 659 -2.19 8.89 -8.26
N GLY A 660 -2.90 7.81 -7.99
CA GLY A 660 -3.15 7.37 -6.60
C GLY A 660 -4.49 7.81 -6.00
N VAL A 661 -5.31 8.56 -6.73
CA VAL A 661 -6.67 8.95 -6.30
C VAL A 661 -7.71 7.91 -6.72
N SER A 662 -8.67 7.65 -5.83
CA SER A 662 -9.84 6.80 -6.11
C SER A 662 -10.99 7.57 -6.76
N GLU A 663 -11.93 6.88 -7.40
CA GLU A 663 -13.09 7.49 -8.07
C GLU A 663 -13.90 8.41 -7.12
N SER A 664 -14.04 8.04 -5.85
CA SER A 664 -14.72 8.87 -4.83
C SER A 664 -14.03 10.19 -4.52
N GLN A 665 -12.78 10.37 -4.95
CA GLN A 665 -11.98 11.57 -4.71
C GLN A 665 -11.89 12.47 -5.94
N PHE A 666 -12.46 12.10 -7.09
CA PHE A 666 -12.36 12.89 -8.33
C PHE A 666 -12.85 14.33 -8.16
N ASN A 667 -13.98 14.52 -7.48
CA ASN A 667 -14.50 15.86 -7.18
C ASN A 667 -13.57 16.68 -6.27
N GLN A 668 -12.81 16.03 -5.37
CA GLN A 668 -11.83 16.73 -4.53
C GLN A 668 -10.62 17.17 -5.36
N VAL A 669 -10.16 16.35 -6.32
CA VAL A 669 -9.08 16.76 -7.22
C VAL A 669 -9.51 17.96 -8.07
N LEU A 670 -10.73 17.95 -8.60
CA LEU A 670 -11.27 19.07 -9.37
C LEU A 670 -11.43 20.35 -8.51
N ASN A 671 -12.13 20.26 -7.38
CA ASN A 671 -12.51 21.46 -6.62
C ASN A 671 -11.41 21.96 -5.66
N VAL A 672 -10.32 21.20 -5.49
CA VAL A 672 -9.26 21.55 -4.53
C VAL A 672 -7.90 21.62 -5.19
N GLU A 673 -7.49 20.59 -5.94
CA GLU A 673 -6.16 20.58 -6.55
C GLU A 673 -6.10 21.45 -7.81
N LEU A 674 -7.09 21.34 -8.70
CA LEU A 674 -7.14 22.18 -9.90
C LEU A 674 -7.36 23.66 -9.55
N ASP A 675 -8.25 23.96 -8.60
CA ASP A 675 -8.47 25.34 -8.13
C ASP A 675 -7.19 25.97 -7.55
N GLN A 676 -6.42 25.25 -6.72
CA GLN A 676 -5.12 25.74 -6.25
C GLN A 676 -4.14 26.03 -7.40
N ILE A 677 -4.12 25.21 -8.46
CA ILE A 677 -3.25 25.45 -9.62
C ILE A 677 -3.70 26.71 -10.37
N ILE A 678 -5.01 26.92 -10.53
CA ILE A 678 -5.59 28.12 -11.14
C ILE A 678 -5.23 29.37 -10.31
N GLU A 679 -5.37 29.29 -8.99
CA GLU A 679 -5.00 30.38 -8.07
C GLU A 679 -3.51 30.72 -8.16
N ALA A 680 -2.63 29.72 -8.21
CA ALA A 680 -1.19 29.96 -8.38
C ALA A 680 -0.84 30.65 -9.70
N CYS A 681 -1.58 30.37 -10.79
CA CYS A 681 -1.40 31.06 -12.06
C CYS A 681 -1.83 32.53 -11.97
N LYS A 682 -3.02 32.79 -11.41
CA LYS A 682 -3.57 34.14 -11.21
C LYS A 682 -2.73 34.98 -10.27
N PHE A 683 -2.16 34.37 -9.24
CA PHE A 683 -1.28 35.05 -8.28
C PHE A 683 0.01 35.56 -8.94
N LEU A 684 0.53 34.85 -9.95
CA LEU A 684 1.69 35.28 -10.73
C LEU A 684 1.36 36.38 -11.75
N ASP A 685 0.17 36.32 -12.34
CA ASP A 685 -0.36 37.30 -13.28
C ASP A 685 -1.88 37.18 -13.35
N GLU A 686 -2.60 38.19 -12.85
CA GLU A 686 -4.06 38.20 -12.80
C GLU A 686 -4.72 38.09 -14.19
N THR A 687 -4.03 38.55 -15.25
CA THR A 687 -4.54 38.51 -16.62
C THR A 687 -4.28 37.17 -17.31
N TRP A 688 -3.46 36.30 -16.72
CA TRP A 688 -3.07 35.04 -17.34
C TRP A 688 -4.08 33.93 -17.04
N SER A 689 -4.69 33.40 -18.11
CA SER A 689 -5.65 32.31 -18.04
C SER A 689 -5.24 31.19 -19.01
N PRO A 690 -4.39 30.25 -18.57
CA PRO A 690 -4.06 29.07 -19.37
C PRO A 690 -5.26 28.12 -19.43
N LYS A 691 -5.31 27.29 -20.48
CA LYS A 691 -6.29 26.21 -20.59
C LYS A 691 -5.82 24.97 -19.85
N PHE A 692 -6.75 24.25 -19.20
CA PHE A 692 -6.41 23.07 -18.42
C PHE A 692 -6.96 21.76 -18.98
N MET A 693 -6.20 20.68 -18.78
CA MET A 693 -6.66 19.31 -18.93
C MET A 693 -6.19 18.51 -17.71
N LEU A 694 -7.10 17.79 -17.07
CA LEU A 694 -6.83 16.96 -15.89
C LEU A 694 -7.16 15.50 -16.17
N ILE A 695 -6.14 14.64 -16.06
CA ILE A 695 -6.23 13.21 -16.30
C ILE A 695 -5.78 12.47 -15.05
N VAL A 696 -6.65 11.64 -14.49
CA VAL A 696 -6.29 10.72 -13.42
C VAL A 696 -5.82 9.41 -14.03
N ALA A 697 -4.65 8.93 -13.61
CA ALA A 697 -4.14 7.61 -13.98
C ALA A 697 -4.21 6.67 -12.78
N GLN A 698 -5.00 5.61 -12.89
CA GLN A 698 -5.11 4.57 -11.88
C GLN A 698 -4.39 3.31 -12.37
N LYS A 699 -3.19 3.07 -11.84
CA LYS A 699 -2.54 1.76 -11.99
C LYS A 699 -3.16 0.72 -11.06
N ASN A 700 -3.73 1.14 -9.93
CA ASN A 700 -4.11 0.26 -8.83
C ASN A 700 -5.58 -0.24 -8.85
N HIS A 701 -6.03 -0.92 -9.92
CA HIS A 701 -7.38 -1.52 -10.01
C HIS A 701 -7.38 -3.05 -10.22
N HIS A 702 -8.58 -3.63 -10.30
CA HIS A 702 -8.83 -5.07 -10.42
C HIS A 702 -9.07 -5.56 -11.86
N THR A 703 -9.39 -4.67 -12.81
CA THR A 703 -9.53 -5.02 -14.23
C THR A 703 -8.26 -5.65 -14.82
N LYS A 704 -8.41 -6.71 -15.63
CA LYS A 704 -7.37 -7.39 -16.40
C LYS A 704 -7.90 -7.71 -17.79
N PHE A 705 -7.02 -7.69 -18.78
CA PHE A 705 -7.36 -8.06 -20.15
C PHE A 705 -6.56 -9.28 -20.59
N PHE A 706 -7.22 -10.14 -21.34
CA PHE A 706 -6.69 -11.40 -21.81
C PHE A 706 -6.90 -11.48 -23.32
N GLN A 707 -5.94 -12.05 -24.03
CA GLN A 707 -6.08 -12.27 -25.46
C GLN A 707 -6.76 -13.62 -25.70
N THR A 708 -7.79 -13.62 -26.56
CA THR A 708 -8.50 -14.85 -26.94
C THR A 708 -7.53 -15.82 -27.64
N HIS A 709 -7.55 -17.09 -27.23
CA HIS A 709 -6.72 -18.17 -27.80
C HIS A 709 -5.19 -17.96 -27.74
N SER A 710 -4.69 -17.05 -26.91
CA SER A 710 -3.25 -16.81 -26.74
C SER A 710 -2.82 -17.03 -25.28
N PRO A 711 -1.70 -17.72 -25.02
CA PRO A 711 -1.14 -17.83 -23.68
C PRO A 711 -0.47 -16.54 -23.18
N ASP A 712 -0.25 -15.59 -24.08
CA ASP A 712 0.51 -14.38 -23.82
C ASP A 712 -0.38 -13.25 -23.28
N ASN A 713 0.28 -12.23 -22.75
CA ASN A 713 -0.39 -11.00 -22.36
C ASN A 713 -0.84 -10.22 -23.60
N VAL A 714 -1.82 -9.35 -23.42
CA VAL A 714 -2.20 -8.37 -24.45
C VAL A 714 -0.97 -7.56 -24.91
N PRO A 715 -0.86 -7.27 -26.22
CA PRO A 715 0.31 -6.58 -26.75
C PRO A 715 0.43 -5.16 -26.19
N PRO A 716 1.65 -4.62 -26.08
CA PRO A 716 1.84 -3.24 -25.68
C PRO A 716 1.23 -2.29 -26.71
N GLY A 717 0.56 -1.24 -26.23
CA GLY A 717 -0.27 -0.35 -27.03
C GLY A 717 -1.75 -0.74 -27.08
N THR A 718 -2.16 -1.82 -26.42
CA THR A 718 -3.59 -2.18 -26.35
C THR A 718 -4.38 -1.12 -25.59
N ILE A 719 -5.39 -0.57 -26.24
CA ILE A 719 -6.37 0.38 -25.72
C ILE A 719 -7.75 -0.24 -25.71
N ILE A 720 -8.47 -0.01 -24.62
CA ILE A 720 -9.87 -0.38 -24.47
C ILE A 720 -10.62 0.82 -23.89
N ASP A 721 -11.50 1.38 -24.70
CA ASP A 721 -12.34 2.55 -24.43
C ASP A 721 -13.84 2.24 -24.63
N ASN A 722 -14.18 0.95 -24.76
CA ASN A 722 -15.55 0.48 -24.97
C ASN A 722 -15.96 -0.55 -23.91
N LYS A 723 -17.28 -0.77 -23.78
CA LYS A 723 -17.99 -1.80 -23.00
C LYS A 723 -17.70 -1.82 -21.49
N VAL A 724 -16.45 -1.87 -21.07
CA VAL A 724 -16.00 -1.93 -19.66
C VAL A 724 -15.66 -0.55 -19.07
N CYS A 725 -15.65 0.50 -19.90
CA CYS A 725 -15.46 1.89 -19.49
C CYS A 725 -16.74 2.50 -18.90
N HIS A 726 -16.60 3.70 -18.33
CA HIS A 726 -17.70 4.44 -17.72
C HIS A 726 -18.79 4.79 -18.76
N PRO A 727 -20.09 4.69 -18.43
CA PRO A 727 -21.17 5.03 -19.35
C PRO A 727 -21.14 6.47 -19.87
N LYS A 728 -20.72 7.41 -19.01
CA LYS A 728 -20.75 8.86 -19.29
C LYS A 728 -19.38 9.53 -19.39
N ASN A 729 -18.38 9.03 -18.66
CA ASN A 729 -17.12 9.76 -18.48
C ASN A 729 -16.18 9.36 -19.61
N ASN A 730 -15.25 10.25 -19.97
CA ASN A 730 -14.21 9.91 -20.93
C ASN A 730 -13.08 9.16 -20.21
N ASP A 731 -13.11 7.83 -20.28
CA ASP A 731 -12.11 6.96 -19.69
C ASP A 731 -11.69 5.83 -20.62
N PHE A 732 -10.43 5.42 -20.50
CA PHE A 732 -9.87 4.34 -21.28
C PHE A 732 -8.78 3.59 -20.52
N TYR A 733 -8.63 2.32 -20.83
CA TYR A 733 -7.53 1.51 -20.36
C TYR A 733 -6.42 1.48 -21.41
N LEU A 734 -5.17 1.61 -20.97
CA LEU A 734 -3.99 1.47 -21.82
C LEU A 734 -2.98 0.48 -21.22
N CYS A 735 -2.61 -0.53 -21.99
CA CYS A 735 -1.49 -1.42 -21.73
C CYS A 735 -0.25 -0.93 -22.49
N SER A 736 0.45 0.09 -21.99
CA SER A 736 1.59 0.71 -22.71
C SER A 736 2.86 -0.14 -22.77
N HIS A 737 3.01 -1.14 -21.89
CA HIS A 737 4.24 -1.91 -21.71
C HIS A 737 4.02 -3.42 -21.89
N ALA A 738 5.08 -4.14 -22.27
CA ALA A 738 5.03 -5.59 -22.34
C ALA A 738 5.15 -6.23 -20.94
N GLY A 739 4.08 -6.91 -20.50
CA GLY A 739 4.09 -7.70 -19.27
C GLY A 739 4.89 -8.99 -19.43
N MET A 740 6.18 -8.96 -19.09
CA MET A 740 7.05 -10.14 -19.16
C MET A 740 6.69 -11.24 -18.15
N ILE A 741 6.15 -10.84 -17.00
CA ILE A 741 6.03 -11.70 -15.83
C ILE A 741 4.62 -11.52 -15.28
N GLY A 742 3.91 -12.64 -15.12
CA GLY A 742 2.54 -12.63 -14.64
C GLY A 742 1.57 -12.10 -15.69
N THR A 743 0.47 -11.49 -15.23
CA THR A 743 -0.55 -10.87 -16.07
C THR A 743 -0.34 -9.36 -16.11
N THR A 744 -0.36 -8.75 -17.30
CA THR A 744 -0.21 -7.30 -17.49
C THR A 744 -1.32 -6.57 -16.74
N ARG A 745 -0.94 -5.48 -16.07
CA ARG A 745 -1.89 -4.54 -15.48
C ARG A 745 -2.01 -3.33 -16.41
N PRO A 746 -3.18 -3.13 -17.05
CA PRO A 746 -3.43 -1.87 -17.77
C PRO A 746 -3.42 -0.72 -16.76
N THR A 747 -3.18 0.49 -17.25
CA THR A 747 -3.47 1.71 -16.48
C THR A 747 -4.81 2.25 -16.97
N HIS A 748 -5.69 2.60 -16.05
CA HIS A 748 -6.99 3.22 -16.34
C HIS A 748 -6.83 4.74 -16.27
N TYR A 749 -7.09 5.43 -17.38
CA TYR A 749 -7.03 6.87 -17.49
C TYR A 749 -8.45 7.44 -17.49
N HIS A 750 -8.71 8.42 -16.62
CA HIS A 750 -9.96 9.17 -16.57
C HIS A 750 -9.70 10.62 -16.88
N VAL A 751 -10.34 11.16 -17.91
CA VAL A 751 -10.31 12.59 -18.22
C VAL A 751 -11.39 13.26 -17.36
N LEU A 752 -10.96 14.05 -16.38
CA LEU A 752 -11.87 14.73 -15.46
C LEU A 752 -12.23 16.15 -15.94
N PHE A 753 -11.32 16.79 -16.68
CA PHE A 753 -11.48 18.15 -17.18
C PHE A 753 -10.69 18.33 -18.48
N ASP A 754 -11.28 19.00 -19.49
CA ASP A 754 -10.63 19.29 -20.79
C ASP A 754 -11.13 20.60 -21.41
N GLU A 755 -10.24 21.60 -21.50
CA GLU A 755 -10.46 22.86 -22.24
C GLU A 755 -9.58 22.96 -23.51
N LEU A 756 -8.69 21.99 -23.72
CA LEU A 756 -7.74 21.95 -24.82
C LEU A 756 -8.41 21.44 -26.09
N GLY A 757 -9.42 20.57 -25.95
CA GLY A 757 -10.21 20.04 -27.06
C GLY A 757 -9.48 18.96 -27.84
N PHE A 758 -8.83 18.02 -27.12
CA PHE A 758 -8.20 16.87 -27.77
C PHE A 758 -9.26 15.94 -28.37
N SER A 759 -8.95 15.35 -29.52
CA SER A 759 -9.67 14.16 -29.94
C SER A 759 -9.27 12.97 -29.05
N THR A 760 -10.15 11.98 -28.90
CA THR A 760 -9.87 10.79 -28.09
C THR A 760 -8.63 10.05 -28.59
N ASP A 761 -8.46 9.96 -29.92
CA ASP A 761 -7.32 9.29 -30.53
C ASP A 761 -6.00 10.05 -30.32
N ASP A 762 -6.00 11.38 -30.50
CA ASP A 762 -4.81 12.21 -30.26
C ASP A 762 -4.36 12.14 -28.79
N LEU A 763 -5.31 12.14 -27.86
CA LEU A 763 -5.02 12.03 -26.44
C LEU A 763 -4.43 10.66 -26.09
N GLN A 764 -5.04 9.59 -26.61
CA GLN A 764 -4.57 8.23 -26.40
C GLN A 764 -3.16 8.02 -26.97
N GLU A 765 -2.86 8.58 -28.15
CA GLU A 765 -1.52 8.55 -28.75
C GLU A 765 -0.50 9.36 -27.93
N LEU A 766 -0.89 10.53 -27.41
CA LEU A 766 -0.05 11.33 -26.51
C LEU A 766 0.30 10.55 -25.23
N VAL A 767 -0.71 9.95 -24.58
CA VAL A 767 -0.52 9.16 -23.34
C VAL A 767 0.36 7.94 -23.60
N HIS A 768 0.18 7.26 -24.73
CA HIS A 768 1.06 6.16 -25.15
C HIS A 768 2.48 6.68 -25.37
N SER A 769 2.67 7.79 -26.08
CA SER A 769 3.98 8.39 -26.37
C SER A 769 4.74 8.78 -25.09
N LEU A 770 4.04 9.35 -24.11
CA LEU A 770 4.61 9.68 -22.79
C LEU A 770 5.08 8.45 -22.01
N SER A 771 4.67 7.24 -22.39
CA SER A 771 5.19 6.00 -21.80
C SER A 771 6.56 5.58 -22.34
N TYR A 772 7.06 6.24 -23.40
CA TYR A 772 8.34 5.94 -24.06
C TYR A 772 9.44 6.97 -23.77
N VAL A 773 9.11 8.13 -23.18
CA VAL A 773 10.07 9.21 -22.84
C VAL A 773 10.78 9.02 -21.49
N TYR A 774 10.77 7.79 -20.97
CA TYR A 774 11.36 7.47 -19.68
C TYR A 774 12.87 7.21 -19.80
N GLN A 775 13.68 8.18 -19.39
CA GLN A 775 15.13 8.24 -19.63
C GLN A 775 15.93 7.16 -18.87
N ARG A 776 15.37 6.50 -17.84
CA ARG A 776 16.10 5.55 -16.99
C ARG A 776 16.26 4.14 -17.58
N SER A 777 15.49 3.80 -18.62
CA SER A 777 15.47 2.43 -19.16
C SER A 777 15.03 2.40 -20.61
N THR A 778 15.41 1.36 -21.34
CA THR A 778 15.04 1.16 -22.75
C THR A 778 13.75 0.35 -22.91
N THR A 779 12.77 0.61 -22.06
CA THR A 779 11.48 -0.08 -22.03
C THR A 779 10.37 0.92 -21.77
N ALA A 780 9.24 0.75 -22.46
CA ALA A 780 8.03 1.49 -22.17
C ALA A 780 7.57 1.19 -20.73
N ILE A 781 7.14 2.24 -20.04
CA ILE A 781 6.64 2.17 -18.67
C ILE A 781 5.12 2.05 -18.66
N SER A 782 4.58 1.44 -17.61
CA SER A 782 3.14 1.15 -17.49
C SER A 782 2.24 2.38 -17.33
N VAL A 783 2.82 3.53 -16.96
CA VAL A 783 2.16 4.80 -16.67
C VAL A 783 2.97 5.88 -17.38
N VAL A 784 2.42 7.08 -17.55
CA VAL A 784 3.15 8.17 -18.21
C VAL A 784 4.41 8.57 -17.43
N ALA A 785 5.45 9.02 -18.13
CA ALA A 785 6.73 9.42 -17.53
C ALA A 785 6.62 10.48 -16.42
N PRO A 786 5.80 11.56 -16.55
CA PRO A 786 5.64 12.56 -15.49
C PRO A 786 5.28 11.95 -14.13
N ILE A 787 4.29 11.05 -14.09
CA ILE A 787 3.85 10.35 -12.88
C ILE A 787 4.98 9.48 -12.33
N CYS A 788 5.64 8.71 -13.20
CA CYS A 788 6.73 7.84 -12.77
C CYS A 788 7.90 8.65 -12.17
N TYR A 789 8.21 9.82 -12.71
CA TYR A 789 9.21 10.71 -12.14
C TYR A 789 8.77 11.30 -10.79
N ALA A 790 7.51 11.70 -10.64
CA ALA A 790 6.97 12.20 -9.36
C ALA A 790 7.10 11.15 -8.26
N HIS A 791 6.73 9.91 -8.57
CA HIS A 791 6.89 8.78 -7.65
C HIS A 791 8.35 8.55 -7.25
N LEU A 792 9.28 8.63 -8.20
CA LEU A 792 10.71 8.43 -7.95
C LEU A 792 11.31 9.54 -7.08
N ALA A 793 10.93 10.79 -7.34
CA ALA A 793 11.37 11.94 -6.56
C ALA A 793 10.84 11.85 -5.12
N ALA A 794 9.54 11.60 -4.93
CA ALA A 794 8.94 11.37 -3.62
C ALA A 794 9.63 10.21 -2.87
N ALA A 795 9.86 9.08 -3.56
CA ALA A 795 10.51 7.92 -2.97
C ALA A 795 11.96 8.20 -2.53
N GLN A 796 12.71 8.98 -3.30
CA GLN A 796 14.09 9.34 -2.95
C GLN A 796 14.15 10.32 -1.79
N ILE A 797 13.36 11.40 -1.82
CA ILE A 797 13.32 12.40 -0.75
C ILE A 797 12.79 11.79 0.55
N SER A 798 11.87 10.82 0.49
CA SER A 798 11.43 10.08 1.69
C SER A 798 12.56 9.29 2.39
N GLN A 799 13.71 9.05 1.74
CA GLN A 799 14.89 8.48 2.41
C GLN A 799 15.68 9.51 3.23
N PHE A 800 15.43 10.82 3.05
CA PHE A 800 16.08 11.87 3.83
C PHE A 800 15.49 11.94 5.24
N ILE A 801 14.15 11.83 5.36
CA ILE A 801 13.42 12.00 6.63
C ILE A 801 13.66 10.84 7.60
N LYS A 802 13.97 9.62 7.11
CA LYS A 802 14.35 8.48 7.98
C LYS A 802 15.47 8.80 8.98
N PHE A 803 16.24 9.86 8.70
CA PHE A 803 17.39 10.29 9.47
C PHE A 803 17.07 11.35 10.54
N ASP A 804 16.16 12.32 10.31
CA ASP A 804 15.93 13.41 11.29
C ASP A 804 15.28 12.88 12.59
N GLU A 805 14.41 11.87 12.49
CA GLU A 805 13.85 11.19 13.67
C GLU A 805 14.91 10.35 14.44
N MET A 806 16.06 10.01 13.82
CA MET A 806 17.16 9.32 14.51
C MET A 806 18.04 10.30 15.31
N SER A 807 18.18 11.55 14.88
CA SER A 807 18.99 12.55 15.59
C SER A 807 18.28 13.14 16.80
N GLU A 808 16.96 13.35 16.75
CA GLU A 808 16.23 13.97 17.88
C GLU A 808 16.07 13.05 19.09
N THR A 809 16.09 11.73 18.90
CA THR A 809 16.07 10.78 20.03
C THR A 809 17.36 10.74 20.86
N ALA A 810 18.43 11.42 20.42
CA ALA A 810 19.68 11.49 21.16
C ALA A 810 19.74 12.63 22.20
N SER A 811 18.81 13.59 22.20
CA SER A 811 18.96 14.84 22.97
C SER A 811 17.80 15.28 23.86
N SER A 812 16.80 14.43 24.16
CA SER A 812 15.73 14.81 25.11
C SER A 812 15.56 13.80 26.27
N HIS A 813 16.44 13.90 27.28
CA HIS A 813 16.11 13.51 28.65
C HIS A 813 15.52 14.73 29.37
N GLY A 814 14.20 14.81 29.45
CA GLY A 814 13.51 15.85 30.20
C GLY A 814 12.02 15.57 30.23
N GLY A 815 11.51 15.16 31.40
CA GLY A 815 10.10 14.85 31.59
C GLY A 815 9.21 16.07 31.36
N GLY A 816 8.18 15.90 30.53
CA GLY A 816 7.18 16.93 30.27
C GLY A 816 5.90 16.31 29.71
N ILE A 817 4.79 16.65 30.35
CA ILE A 817 3.41 16.18 30.08
C ILE A 817 3.00 16.56 28.65
N THR A 818 2.47 15.60 27.88
CA THR A 818 2.00 15.85 26.50
C THR A 818 0.56 16.37 26.48
N VAL A 819 0.40 17.62 26.05
CA VAL A 819 -0.89 18.23 25.65
C VAL A 819 -1.27 17.69 24.25
N PRO A 820 -2.57 17.45 23.96
CA PRO A 820 -3.00 16.99 22.64
C PRO A 820 -2.96 18.13 21.61
N GLY A 821 -1.81 18.33 20.96
CA GLY A 821 -1.65 19.20 19.79
C GLY A 821 -1.34 18.39 18.53
N ALA A 822 -1.65 18.95 17.35
CA ALA A 822 -1.25 18.38 16.06
C ALA A 822 0.27 18.21 16.01
N VAL A 823 0.76 17.02 15.66
CA VAL A 823 2.20 16.77 15.51
C VAL A 823 2.71 17.65 14.37
N PRO A 824 3.70 18.53 14.61
CA PRO A 824 4.24 19.39 13.56
C PRO A 824 4.84 18.54 12.43
N VAL A 825 4.49 18.88 11.19
CA VAL A 825 5.04 18.21 10.00
C VAL A 825 6.45 18.78 9.76
N PRO A 826 7.53 17.98 9.87
CA PRO A 826 8.88 18.48 9.64
C PRO A 826 9.04 18.94 8.20
N GLU A 827 9.67 20.10 8.01
CA GLU A 827 9.97 20.64 6.70
C GLU A 827 11.07 19.83 6.02
N LEU A 828 10.91 19.59 4.71
CA LEU A 828 11.93 18.91 3.92
C LEU A 828 13.13 19.82 3.69
N PRO A 829 14.37 19.29 3.80
CA PRO A 829 15.54 20.06 3.43
C PRO A 829 15.48 20.39 1.94
N LYS A 830 15.67 21.69 1.61
CA LYS A 830 15.66 22.16 0.22
C LYS A 830 16.83 21.53 -0.54
N LEU A 831 16.59 21.22 -1.82
CA LEU A 831 17.63 20.75 -2.72
C LEU A 831 18.62 21.87 -3.01
N HIS A 832 19.89 21.52 -3.16
CA HIS A 832 20.93 22.48 -3.50
C HIS A 832 20.71 23.05 -4.91
N LYS A 833 21.00 24.35 -5.10
CA LYS A 833 20.79 25.09 -6.36
C LYS A 833 21.41 24.40 -7.60
N ASN A 834 22.53 23.71 -7.42
CA ASN A 834 23.23 22.99 -8.50
C ASN A 834 22.52 21.72 -8.98
N VAL A 835 21.64 21.11 -8.18
CA VAL A 835 20.95 19.85 -8.52
C VAL A 835 19.45 19.99 -8.62
N ILE A 836 18.89 21.11 -8.17
CA ILE A 836 17.44 21.34 -8.14
C ILE A 836 16.80 21.28 -9.54
N ASN A 837 17.52 21.72 -10.57
CA ASN A 837 17.07 21.68 -11.97
C ASN A 837 17.54 20.41 -12.73
N SER A 838 18.12 19.44 -12.01
CA SER A 838 18.56 18.16 -12.59
C SER A 838 17.50 17.08 -12.39
N MET A 839 17.56 16.02 -13.20
CA MET A 839 16.77 14.81 -12.96
C MET A 839 17.43 13.94 -11.86
N PHE A 840 17.66 14.49 -10.67
CA PHE A 840 18.38 13.83 -9.56
C PHE A 840 17.73 12.49 -9.15
N PHE A 841 16.43 12.37 -9.39
CA PHE A 841 15.58 11.19 -9.20
C PHE A 841 15.78 10.08 -10.21
N CYS A 842 16.67 10.26 -11.19
CA CYS A 842 16.95 9.25 -12.20
C CYS A 842 17.69 8.00 -11.72
#